data_AF-A0A954V5C9-F1
#
_entry.id   AF-A0A954V5C9-F1
#
_cell.length_a   1.000
_cell.length_b   1.000
_cell.length_c   1.000
_cell.angle_alpha   90.00
_cell.angle_beta   90.00
_cell.angle_gamma   90.00
#
_symmetry.space_group_name_H-M   'P 1'
#
loop_
_entity.id
_entity.type
_entity.pdbx_description
1 polymer ?
#
loop_
_entity_poly.entity_id
_entity_poly.type
_entity_poly.pdbx_seq_one_letter_code
_entity_poly.pdbx_strand_id
1 'polypeptide(L)'
;DIIADRDITMDADALSESQITTRNRYLGITYGSSAPTADIEVRNGTLLQAGRDVSVIAGAGNTLGVHTVVPAGGEIAHFSIAYGKARTHSRADVQAGATLLAQNATVRADNVNSFSNVAEAAGFTASESVGLGATFVLGSNQSSAEAVLSAHVEVAGNVDVEATSRNPQNVARGFAQIADPLETTPFLEALADFLEDIDLSTIVGSDIEIDPRTLGPDVSLAAAVALVESENKASALVNDGANMRIGGNLIVDTLSEEHYQASATSNAVDTTSVGVGGAVVFSRVANQATSFLGPNAVIDVAGQIHLNSLAHVIDPLPDFSPDASLANTNVATGSDRVAEEFGDANTIAQSVSDALQPLQAFLAPFLADPSTVGTSFVHAGATVPAGVVAIGGGVNHLEIYNNATSGIAAGARINQRDVAPSTGQDILIDATADLEATNLAGLDSALNITDGGAGNTIGGFYNGLIGDNIATAYIDDRAIVGAARDVNVHSLTDQQVLAVVEAGAEGNDVGVDGAFGLVKLGHQSFAYIEDRADVFAGNAVNLDADNTGHVVNVAGGVASGQDVGVGTSGAFTITAGTSVIDLVGDTDEEGPFGGRSRTRAFIGDAREEVGPMGTGGETGKVVAPEITLDAFNDLHAMTVSTSGAASQGAFGSIGPNERFQGMAFGVGFSGDVALNQLNYATETFIRDTEIVDATNRLLLNATDAPQLVSGAGAVTFGNHFGIGGAFAYNGQDAVTRSYVQDATIQSQDAQILSQSTDSVITVSNGGSGAKNSVAVAGSVNFHNVNNLAEAAVGDRAHANVDDLNIRSHSTLNSSSNAGASAAISHGFLSVGAALDLGSLGNAAHAYVGNEASVTTETPVNIHADTNENIVSVVASMASAGEGPQNRLYRNNGTSGPLSGVAGENIGGDDTITTSMALGDIDGDGDLDLVTGSFGQFNRSYVNDGSGSFEAGHDMGSLFEQAGRFFATDFDPQSLIPDLTLAIALADVDNDGDLDAIAGNLGQANRLFLNDGEGQFATGVTIGDATVDVSID
;
A
#
# COMPACT_ATOMS: atom_id res chain seq x y z
N ASP A 1 -24.24 44.12 31.17
CA ASP A 1 -25.16 43.28 31.97
C ASP A 1 -26.44 43.04 31.21
N ILE A 2 -26.84 41.78 31.11
CA ILE A 2 -28.12 41.32 30.56
C ILE A 2 -28.74 40.45 31.66
N ILE A 3 -29.94 40.81 32.10
CA ILE A 3 -30.68 40.12 33.16
C ILE A 3 -32.07 39.81 32.62
N ALA A 4 -32.45 38.54 32.61
CA ALA A 4 -33.71 38.04 32.07
C ALA A 4 -34.39 37.08 33.05
N ASP A 5 -35.71 37.26 33.26
CA ASP A 5 -36.52 36.38 34.12
C ASP A 5 -36.63 34.93 33.58
N ARG A 6 -36.27 34.71 32.31
CA ARG A 6 -36.34 33.41 31.63
C ARG A 6 -35.00 33.06 30.99
N ASP A 7 -34.80 33.32 29.70
CA ASP A 7 -33.62 32.88 28.95
C ASP A 7 -32.85 34.07 28.39
N ILE A 8 -31.55 33.88 28.13
CA ILE A 8 -30.71 34.77 27.31
C ILE A 8 -30.21 33.94 26.12
N THR A 9 -30.55 34.35 24.91
CA THR A 9 -30.04 33.73 23.68
C THR A 9 -29.30 34.79 22.87
N MET A 10 -28.05 34.51 22.54
CA MET A 10 -27.27 35.24 21.56
C MET A 10 -26.99 34.30 20.39
N ASP A 11 -27.31 34.77 19.20
CA ASP A 11 -27.36 33.96 17.99
C ASP A 11 -26.79 34.81 16.84
N ALA A 12 -25.85 34.22 16.09
CA ALA A 12 -25.19 34.84 14.96
C ALA A 12 -25.06 33.80 13.83
N ASP A 13 -25.87 33.98 12.79
CA ASP A 13 -25.86 33.16 11.57
C ASP A 13 -25.16 33.91 10.42
N ALA A 14 -24.23 33.23 9.73
CA ALA A 14 -23.61 33.69 8.50
C ALA A 14 -23.73 32.64 7.39
N LEU A 15 -24.65 32.84 6.45
CA LEU A 15 -24.86 31.95 5.31
C LEU A 15 -24.38 32.59 4.00
N SER A 16 -23.63 31.82 3.21
CA SER A 16 -23.20 32.19 1.87
C SER A 16 -23.48 31.06 0.88
N GLU A 17 -24.16 31.38 -0.22
CA GLU A 17 -24.46 30.45 -1.32
C GLU A 17 -24.00 31.11 -2.62
N SER A 18 -23.01 30.49 -3.27
CA SER A 18 -22.44 30.97 -4.53
C SER A 18 -22.33 29.81 -5.52
N GLN A 19 -23.10 29.89 -6.60
CA GLN A 19 -22.99 28.98 -7.74
C GLN A 19 -22.61 29.79 -8.98
N ILE A 20 -21.42 29.50 -9.52
CA ILE A 20 -20.86 30.24 -10.65
C ILE A 20 -20.58 29.23 -11.77
N THR A 21 -21.18 29.44 -12.93
CA THR A 21 -20.98 28.57 -14.10
C THR A 21 -20.52 29.37 -15.31
N THR A 22 -19.33 29.06 -15.83
CA THR A 22 -18.87 29.57 -17.13
C THR A 22 -19.11 28.53 -18.20
N ARG A 23 -19.76 28.92 -19.30
CA ARG A 23 -19.88 28.11 -20.51
C ARG A 23 -19.36 28.89 -21.70
N ASN A 24 -18.19 28.50 -22.24
CA ASN A 24 -17.51 29.21 -23.33
C ASN A 24 -16.93 28.23 -24.37
N ARG A 25 -16.41 28.73 -25.50
CA ARG A 25 -16.09 27.92 -26.70
C ARG A 25 -14.64 27.42 -26.83
N TYR A 26 -13.67 28.09 -26.21
CA TYR A 26 -12.24 27.76 -26.31
C TYR A 26 -11.55 27.76 -24.95
N LEU A 27 -11.83 28.81 -24.17
CA LEU A 27 -11.28 29.02 -22.83
C LEU A 27 -12.42 29.34 -21.88
N GLY A 28 -12.66 28.46 -20.91
CA GLY A 28 -13.45 28.75 -19.73
C GLY A 28 -12.51 29.01 -18.55
N ILE A 29 -12.76 30.10 -17.82
CA ILE A 29 -12.14 30.34 -16.51
C ILE A 29 -13.25 30.76 -15.57
N THR A 30 -13.44 30.03 -14.48
CA THR A 30 -14.32 30.42 -13.38
C THR A 30 -13.52 30.52 -12.11
N TYR A 31 -13.63 31.66 -11.44
CA TYR A 31 -13.12 31.87 -10.10
C TYR A 31 -14.30 32.18 -9.18
N GLY A 32 -14.40 31.43 -8.08
CA GLY A 32 -15.36 31.67 -7.02
C GLY A 32 -14.67 31.79 -5.67
N SER A 33 -15.11 32.74 -4.85
CA SER A 33 -14.67 32.82 -3.47
C SER A 33 -15.79 33.23 -2.55
N SER A 34 -15.83 32.62 -1.37
CA SER A 34 -16.89 32.77 -0.38
C SER A 34 -16.31 32.64 1.03
N ALA A 35 -16.58 33.62 1.88
CA ALA A 35 -16.06 33.67 3.25
C ALA A 35 -17.11 34.18 4.26
N PRO A 36 -18.11 33.35 4.63
CA PRO A 36 -19.02 33.67 5.72
C PRO A 36 -18.31 33.62 7.08
N THR A 37 -18.67 34.54 7.97
CA THR A 37 -18.10 34.63 9.32
C THR A 37 -19.18 35.02 10.32
N ALA A 38 -19.32 34.22 11.37
CA ALA A 38 -20.26 34.43 12.47
C ALA A 38 -19.51 34.50 13.81
N ASP A 39 -19.50 35.67 14.44
CA ASP A 39 -18.77 35.90 15.70
C ASP A 39 -19.71 36.40 16.79
N ILE A 40 -19.65 35.78 17.98
CA ILE A 40 -20.21 36.35 19.23
C ILE A 40 -19.11 36.46 20.28
N GLU A 41 -19.01 37.65 20.88
CA GLU A 41 -18.01 37.98 21.90
C GLU A 41 -18.68 38.55 23.16
N VAL A 42 -18.76 37.74 24.22
CA VAL A 42 -19.19 38.19 25.55
C VAL A 42 -17.96 38.67 26.32
N ARG A 43 -17.74 39.98 26.28
CA ARG A 43 -16.54 40.62 26.84
C ARG A 43 -16.46 40.59 28.36
N ASN A 44 -15.21 40.62 28.86
CA ASN A 44 -14.85 40.80 30.27
C ASN A 44 -15.69 41.90 30.96
N GLY A 45 -16.16 41.60 32.18
CA GLY A 45 -16.99 42.50 32.98
C GLY A 45 -18.48 42.43 32.68
N THR A 46 -18.91 41.61 31.72
CA THR A 46 -20.34 41.40 31.40
C THR A 46 -20.98 40.42 32.37
N LEU A 47 -22.04 40.83 33.07
CA LEU A 47 -22.97 39.90 33.72
C LEU A 47 -24.02 39.39 32.74
N LEU A 48 -24.17 38.08 32.61
CA LEU A 48 -25.31 37.38 32.01
C LEU A 48 -26.06 36.64 33.12
N GLN A 49 -27.33 36.97 33.33
CA GLN A 49 -28.17 36.32 34.35
C GLN A 49 -29.52 35.93 33.77
N ALA A 50 -29.79 34.62 33.70
CA ALA A 50 -31.04 34.04 33.23
C ALA A 50 -31.75 33.29 34.38
N GLY A 51 -33.09 33.34 34.42
CA GLY A 51 -33.90 32.48 35.30
C GLY A 51 -33.94 31.02 34.86
N ARG A 52 -33.51 30.73 33.63
CA ARG A 52 -33.39 29.43 32.99
C ARG A 52 -32.10 29.38 32.17
N ASP A 53 -32.16 29.51 30.85
CA ASP A 53 -31.09 29.03 29.97
C ASP A 53 -30.27 30.22 29.41
N VAL A 54 -28.94 30.10 29.32
CA VAL A 54 -28.05 31.04 28.60
C VAL A 54 -27.42 30.33 27.42
N SER A 55 -27.64 30.81 26.20
CA SER A 55 -27.08 30.22 24.98
C SER A 55 -26.32 31.28 24.18
N VAL A 56 -25.10 30.95 23.77
CA VAL A 56 -24.24 31.76 22.89
C VAL A 56 -23.86 30.88 21.71
N ILE A 57 -24.49 31.11 20.55
CA ILE A 57 -24.42 30.20 19.38
C ILE A 57 -23.96 30.99 18.16
N ALA A 58 -22.89 30.56 17.52
CA ALA A 58 -22.40 31.10 16.25
C ALA A 58 -22.46 30.02 15.16
N GLY A 59 -23.18 30.28 14.06
CA GLY A 59 -23.34 29.35 12.95
C GLY A 59 -22.85 29.94 11.63
N ALA A 60 -22.00 29.23 10.89
CA ALA A 60 -21.58 29.64 9.55
C ALA A 60 -21.79 28.52 8.51
N GLY A 61 -22.43 28.87 7.40
CA GLY A 61 -22.76 27.94 6.32
C GLY A 61 -22.25 28.43 4.97
N ASN A 62 -21.57 27.56 4.21
CA ASN A 62 -20.91 27.96 2.97
C ASN A 62 -21.11 26.93 1.85
N THR A 63 -21.90 27.29 0.85
CA THR A 63 -22.06 26.52 -0.40
C THR A 63 -21.33 27.24 -1.51
N LEU A 64 -20.20 26.68 -1.98
CA LEU A 64 -19.42 27.20 -3.10
C LEU A 64 -19.36 26.17 -4.23
N GLY A 65 -20.12 26.43 -5.30
CA GLY A 65 -20.08 25.69 -6.56
C GLY A 65 -19.40 26.50 -7.65
N VAL A 66 -18.24 26.06 -8.12
CA VAL A 66 -17.49 26.63 -9.25
C VAL A 66 -17.48 25.62 -10.38
N HIS A 67 -18.16 25.94 -11.50
CA HIS A 67 -18.25 25.05 -12.65
C HIS A 67 -17.78 25.74 -13.92
N THR A 68 -16.82 25.15 -14.61
CA THR A 68 -16.35 25.62 -15.91
C THR A 68 -16.58 24.54 -16.96
N VAL A 69 -17.31 24.87 -18.03
CA VAL A 69 -17.56 23.96 -19.14
C VAL A 69 -17.12 24.61 -20.44
N VAL A 70 -16.21 23.94 -21.14
CA VAL A 70 -15.99 24.14 -22.57
C VAL A 70 -16.66 22.97 -23.30
N PRO A 71 -17.83 23.19 -23.94
CA PRO A 71 -18.61 22.12 -24.55
C PRO A 71 -18.23 21.93 -26.03
N ALA A 72 -18.41 20.71 -26.53
CA ALA A 72 -18.12 20.35 -27.91
C ALA A 72 -18.80 21.28 -28.94
N GLY A 73 -17.98 21.96 -29.76
CA GLY A 73 -18.44 22.79 -30.89
C GLY A 73 -17.74 22.52 -32.22
N GLY A 74 -16.71 21.66 -32.25
CA GLY A 74 -15.89 21.35 -33.43
C GLY A 74 -14.62 22.21 -33.56
N GLU A 75 -14.04 22.61 -32.43
CA GLU A 75 -12.84 23.46 -32.35
C GLU A 75 -11.60 22.69 -31.87
N ILE A 76 -10.44 23.25 -32.19
CA ILE A 76 -9.14 22.61 -32.03
C ILE A 76 -8.44 22.79 -30.66
N ALA A 77 -9.05 23.50 -29.71
CA ALA A 77 -8.46 23.73 -28.38
C ALA A 77 -9.53 24.09 -27.35
N HIS A 78 -9.51 23.37 -26.22
CA HIS A 78 -10.48 23.49 -25.12
C HIS A 78 -9.75 23.52 -23.77
N PHE A 79 -9.76 24.67 -23.11
CA PHE A 79 -9.14 24.89 -21.81
C PHE A 79 -10.20 25.25 -20.77
N SER A 80 -10.32 24.46 -19.70
CA SER A 80 -11.29 24.67 -18.63
C SER A 80 -10.59 24.82 -17.29
N ILE A 81 -10.67 26.01 -16.69
CA ILE A 81 -10.09 26.31 -15.37
C ILE A 81 -11.20 26.58 -14.37
N ALA A 82 -11.23 25.87 -13.25
CA ALA A 82 -12.15 26.09 -12.14
C ALA A 82 -11.35 26.30 -10.85
N TYR A 83 -11.44 27.49 -10.25
CA TYR A 83 -10.80 27.80 -8.98
C TYR A 83 -11.83 28.21 -7.92
N GLY A 84 -11.99 27.37 -6.90
CA GLY A 84 -12.75 27.69 -5.69
C GLY A 84 -11.84 28.04 -4.52
N LYS A 85 -12.17 29.13 -3.82
CA LYS A 85 -11.54 29.52 -2.56
C LYS A 85 -12.56 29.82 -1.48
N ALA A 86 -12.73 28.89 -0.53
CA ALA A 86 -13.67 29.01 0.57
C ALA A 86 -12.97 29.21 1.92
N ARG A 87 -13.52 30.06 2.79
CA ARG A 87 -13.09 30.20 4.19
C ARG A 87 -14.27 30.44 5.13
N THR A 88 -14.69 29.42 5.86
CA THR A 88 -15.79 29.49 6.81
C THR A 88 -15.26 29.64 8.24
N HIS A 89 -15.84 30.57 9.01
CA HIS A 89 -15.49 30.77 10.41
C HIS A 89 -16.74 30.98 11.26
N SER A 90 -16.87 30.22 12.35
CA SER A 90 -17.81 30.50 13.43
C SER A 90 -17.06 30.55 14.76
N ARG A 91 -17.38 31.54 15.59
CA ARG A 91 -16.77 31.70 16.91
C ARG A 91 -17.76 32.18 17.96
N ALA A 92 -17.84 31.44 19.06
CA ALA A 92 -18.59 31.80 20.25
C ALA A 92 -17.62 31.94 21.44
N ASP A 93 -17.28 33.17 21.84
CA ASP A 93 -16.30 33.47 22.88
C ASP A 93 -16.96 34.14 24.10
N VAL A 94 -16.86 33.49 25.26
CA VAL A 94 -17.24 34.03 26.56
C VAL A 94 -15.98 34.26 27.41
N GLN A 95 -15.52 35.50 27.43
CA GLN A 95 -14.18 35.87 27.90
C GLN A 95 -14.00 35.84 29.41
N ALA A 96 -12.74 35.69 29.82
CA ALA A 96 -12.34 35.75 31.23
C ALA A 96 -12.77 37.07 31.89
N GLY A 97 -13.35 36.97 33.08
CA GLY A 97 -13.93 38.10 33.82
C GLY A 97 -15.37 38.47 33.44
N ALA A 98 -15.99 37.79 32.49
CA ALA A 98 -17.46 37.75 32.41
C ALA A 98 -18.04 36.87 33.53
N THR A 99 -19.33 37.04 33.84
CA THR A 99 -20.06 36.23 34.84
C THR A 99 -21.35 35.69 34.22
N LEU A 100 -21.56 34.38 34.29
CA LEU A 100 -22.72 33.68 33.77
C LEU A 100 -23.46 32.97 34.92
N LEU A 101 -24.72 33.36 35.14
CA LEU A 101 -25.62 32.80 36.15
C LEU A 101 -26.88 32.23 35.47
N ALA A 102 -27.11 30.91 35.56
CA ALA A 102 -28.19 30.24 34.83
C ALA A 102 -28.65 28.92 35.48
N GLN A 103 -29.73 28.34 34.96
CA GLN A 103 -30.10 26.93 35.15
C GLN A 103 -29.30 26.01 34.22
N ASN A 104 -29.05 26.41 32.96
CA ASN A 104 -28.13 25.73 32.04
C ASN A 104 -27.37 26.77 31.20
N ALA A 105 -26.19 26.41 30.68
CA ALA A 105 -25.41 27.27 29.79
C ALA A 105 -24.90 26.50 28.57
N THR A 106 -24.97 27.11 27.39
CA THR A 106 -24.45 26.54 26.13
C THR A 106 -23.59 27.58 25.41
N VAL A 107 -22.38 27.19 25.01
CA VAL A 107 -21.49 27.98 24.13
C VAL A 107 -21.16 27.13 22.93
N ARG A 108 -21.59 27.52 21.72
CA ARG A 108 -21.46 26.67 20.54
C ARG A 108 -21.01 27.40 19.27
N ALA A 109 -20.15 26.74 18.50
CA ALA A 109 -19.76 27.13 17.15
C ALA A 109 -20.06 26.00 16.16
N ASP A 110 -20.84 26.29 15.11
CA ASP A 110 -21.28 25.34 14.09
C ASP A 110 -20.83 25.79 12.68
N ASN A 111 -20.12 24.93 11.95
CA ASN A 111 -19.84 25.11 10.52
C ASN A 111 -20.42 23.95 9.69
N VAL A 112 -21.09 24.28 8.58
CA VAL A 112 -21.57 23.30 7.59
C VAL A 112 -21.26 23.79 6.17
N ASN A 113 -20.48 23.02 5.40
CA ASN A 113 -20.00 23.45 4.09
C ASN A 113 -20.28 22.45 2.97
N SER A 114 -20.45 22.98 1.76
CA SER A 114 -20.55 22.21 0.52
C SER A 114 -19.66 22.89 -0.53
N PHE A 115 -18.57 22.24 -0.89
CA PHE A 115 -17.59 22.72 -1.86
C PHE A 115 -17.61 21.83 -3.11
N SER A 116 -17.67 22.44 -4.28
CA SER A 116 -17.69 21.74 -5.56
C SER A 116 -16.95 22.56 -6.63
N ASN A 117 -15.79 22.08 -7.07
CA ASN A 117 -14.95 22.70 -8.09
C ASN A 117 -14.85 21.74 -9.29
N VAL A 118 -15.49 22.07 -10.41
CA VAL A 118 -15.59 21.19 -11.58
C VAL A 118 -15.11 21.91 -12.84
N ALA A 119 -14.17 21.31 -13.56
CA ALA A 119 -13.70 21.78 -14.85
C ALA A 119 -13.90 20.68 -15.92
N GLU A 120 -14.70 20.99 -16.93
CA GLU A 120 -14.98 20.13 -18.09
C GLU A 120 -14.45 20.78 -19.38
N ALA A 121 -13.65 20.02 -20.14
CA ALA A 121 -13.27 20.29 -21.52
C ALA A 121 -13.74 19.10 -22.38
N ALA A 122 -14.98 19.18 -22.88
CA ALA A 122 -15.66 18.08 -23.55
C ALA A 122 -15.64 18.26 -25.08
N GLY A 123 -15.18 17.26 -25.83
CA GLY A 123 -15.00 17.37 -27.28
C GLY A 123 -15.03 16.07 -28.07
N PHE A 124 -16.08 15.86 -28.87
CA PHE A 124 -16.11 14.90 -29.97
C PHE A 124 -16.92 15.46 -31.16
N THR A 125 -16.31 15.54 -32.35
CA THR A 125 -16.84 15.04 -33.64
C THR A 125 -15.87 15.38 -34.77
N ALA A 126 -15.77 14.48 -35.76
CA ALA A 126 -14.76 14.46 -36.82
C ALA A 126 -14.34 15.83 -37.38
N SER A 127 -13.07 16.16 -37.16
CA SER A 127 -12.37 17.33 -37.67
C SER A 127 -11.00 16.86 -38.15
N GLU A 128 -10.62 17.18 -39.37
CA GLU A 128 -9.32 16.76 -39.95
C GLU A 128 -8.14 17.63 -39.41
N SER A 129 -8.18 18.01 -38.12
CA SER A 129 -7.24 18.95 -37.43
C SER A 129 -7.20 18.72 -35.89
N VAL A 130 -6.25 19.27 -35.10
CA VAL A 130 -6.05 18.88 -33.66
C VAL A 130 -7.32 18.98 -32.81
N GLY A 131 -7.28 18.31 -31.66
CA GLY A 131 -7.49 19.05 -30.42
C GLY A 131 -6.34 19.05 -29.40
N LEU A 132 -6.34 20.09 -28.55
CA LEU A 132 -5.79 20.07 -27.19
C LEU A 132 -6.94 20.22 -26.19
N GLY A 133 -7.12 19.24 -25.30
CA GLY A 133 -8.14 19.26 -24.24
C GLY A 133 -7.46 19.32 -22.88
N ALA A 134 -7.64 20.41 -22.14
CA ALA A 134 -6.96 20.61 -20.86
C ALA A 134 -7.92 21.11 -19.76
N THR A 135 -7.85 20.50 -18.58
CA THR A 135 -8.57 20.96 -17.40
C THR A 135 -7.66 21.18 -16.21
N PHE A 136 -7.94 22.25 -15.46
CA PHE A 136 -7.19 22.64 -14.28
C PHE A 136 -8.16 23.03 -13.15
N VAL A 137 -8.21 22.21 -12.12
CA VAL A 137 -9.04 22.43 -10.93
C VAL A 137 -8.14 22.86 -9.78
N LEU A 138 -8.48 24.00 -9.18
CA LEU A 138 -7.85 24.51 -7.98
C LEU A 138 -8.87 24.58 -6.84
N GLY A 139 -8.48 24.08 -5.67
CA GLY A 139 -9.28 24.18 -4.44
C GLY A 139 -8.44 24.68 -3.27
N SER A 140 -8.99 25.62 -2.50
CA SER A 140 -8.45 26.05 -1.21
C SER A 140 -9.62 26.27 -0.28
N ASN A 141 -9.92 25.24 0.51
CA ASN A 141 -11.13 25.13 1.33
C ASN A 141 -10.73 25.12 2.80
N GLN A 142 -11.18 26.10 3.57
CA GLN A 142 -10.87 26.20 4.99
C GLN A 142 -12.15 26.33 5.82
N SER A 143 -12.25 25.58 6.91
CA SER A 143 -13.35 25.66 7.86
C SER A 143 -12.85 25.62 9.30
N SER A 144 -13.36 26.52 10.14
CA SER A 144 -12.94 26.66 11.53
C SER A 144 -14.11 27.02 12.44
N ALA A 145 -14.45 26.14 13.37
CA ALA A 145 -15.47 26.36 14.40
C ALA A 145 -14.80 26.41 15.78
N GLU A 146 -15.00 27.50 16.54
CA GLU A 146 -14.32 27.76 17.81
C GLU A 146 -15.30 28.18 18.92
N ALA A 147 -15.48 27.33 19.94
CA ALA A 147 -16.29 27.63 21.13
C ALA A 147 -15.38 27.79 22.35
N VAL A 148 -15.42 28.96 23.02
CA VAL A 148 -14.51 29.30 24.12
C VAL A 148 -15.29 29.81 25.33
N LEU A 149 -15.07 29.20 26.49
CA LEU A 149 -15.69 29.58 27.76
C LEU A 149 -14.65 29.75 28.87
N SER A 150 -14.29 31.00 29.18
CA SER A 150 -13.24 31.34 30.16
C SER A 150 -13.79 32.07 31.40
N ALA A 151 -15.11 32.11 31.55
CA ALA A 151 -15.82 33.00 32.48
C ALA A 151 -15.93 32.45 33.92
N HIS A 152 -16.44 33.29 34.82
CA HIS A 152 -17.02 32.81 36.07
C HIS A 152 -18.43 32.28 35.80
N VAL A 153 -18.67 31.00 36.08
CA VAL A 153 -19.92 30.30 35.76
C VAL A 153 -20.51 29.72 37.04
N GLU A 154 -21.78 30.00 37.33
CA GLU A 154 -22.53 29.34 38.40
C GLU A 154 -23.89 28.88 37.83
N VAL A 155 -23.99 27.55 37.65
CA VAL A 155 -25.09 26.91 36.91
C VAL A 155 -25.64 25.73 37.69
N ALA A 156 -26.97 25.66 37.84
CA ALA A 156 -27.63 24.63 38.64
C ALA A 156 -27.88 23.30 37.90
N GLY A 157 -27.77 23.30 36.57
CA GLY A 157 -27.87 22.16 35.66
C GLY A 157 -26.59 22.05 34.82
N ASN A 158 -26.71 21.85 33.52
CA ASN A 158 -25.59 21.53 32.64
C ASN A 158 -24.86 22.75 32.07
N VAL A 159 -23.59 22.56 31.72
CA VAL A 159 -22.82 23.45 30.86
C VAL A 159 -22.30 22.66 29.67
N ASP A 160 -22.64 23.11 28.47
CA ASP A 160 -22.27 22.47 27.21
C ASP A 160 -21.38 23.45 26.40
N VAL A 161 -20.19 23.02 25.99
CA VAL A 161 -19.26 23.77 25.14
C VAL A 161 -18.99 22.93 23.89
N GLU A 162 -19.58 23.31 22.77
CA GLU A 162 -19.67 22.47 21.58
C GLU A 162 -19.00 23.15 20.38
N ALA A 163 -18.15 22.46 19.62
CA ALA A 163 -17.68 22.94 18.32
C ALA A 163 -17.81 21.87 17.24
N THR A 164 -18.53 22.17 16.17
CA THR A 164 -18.78 21.24 15.07
C THR A 164 -18.37 21.88 13.75
N SER A 165 -17.51 21.20 12.96
CA SER A 165 -17.14 21.64 11.62
C SER A 165 -17.26 20.48 10.62
N ARG A 166 -18.25 20.60 9.73
CA ARG A 166 -18.61 19.52 8.80
C ARG A 166 -18.52 19.98 7.35
N ASN A 167 -17.86 19.17 6.53
CA ASN A 167 -17.76 19.31 5.08
C ASN A 167 -18.44 18.11 4.40
N PRO A 168 -19.79 17.96 4.48
CA PRO A 168 -20.54 16.84 3.88
C PRO A 168 -20.47 16.72 2.35
N GLN A 169 -19.82 17.68 1.69
CA GLN A 169 -19.44 17.58 0.28
C GLN A 169 -18.18 18.44 0.06
N ASN A 170 -17.08 17.82 -0.35
CA ASN A 170 -15.86 18.55 -0.69
C ASN A 170 -15.22 17.95 -1.95
N VAL A 171 -15.68 18.45 -3.10
CA VAL A 171 -15.51 17.78 -4.39
C VAL A 171 -14.67 18.62 -5.37
N ALA A 172 -13.67 18.00 -6.00
CA ALA A 172 -12.88 18.58 -7.08
C ALA A 172 -12.78 17.63 -8.28
N ARG A 173 -13.12 18.06 -9.51
CA ARG A 173 -13.20 17.17 -10.69
C ARG A 173 -12.74 17.81 -11.99
N GLY A 174 -11.72 17.24 -12.62
CA GLY A 174 -11.21 17.62 -13.94
C GLY A 174 -11.54 16.58 -15.03
N PHE A 175 -12.10 17.01 -16.15
CA PHE A 175 -12.47 16.14 -17.28
C PHE A 175 -11.94 16.68 -18.61
N ALA A 176 -10.90 16.06 -19.15
CA ALA A 176 -10.29 16.45 -20.42
C ALA A 176 -10.49 15.38 -21.50
N GLN A 177 -11.03 15.75 -22.66
CA GLN A 177 -11.19 14.82 -23.78
C GLN A 177 -10.86 15.46 -25.12
N ILE A 178 -10.29 14.67 -26.04
CA ILE A 178 -9.91 15.13 -27.36
C ILE A 178 -10.12 14.10 -28.48
N ALA A 179 -10.21 14.60 -29.73
CA ALA A 179 -10.27 13.86 -30.97
C ALA A 179 -9.51 14.60 -32.11
N ASP A 180 -8.59 13.92 -32.81
CA ASP A 180 -7.89 14.27 -34.08
C ASP A 180 -6.69 15.30 -34.02
N PRO A 181 -5.83 15.50 -35.09
CA PRO A 181 -4.47 16.15 -35.06
C PRO A 181 -4.13 17.30 -36.08
N LEU A 182 -3.05 18.11 -35.93
CA LEU A 182 -2.93 19.62 -35.95
C LEU A 182 -2.91 20.41 -37.30
N GLU A 183 -3.46 21.64 -37.31
CA GLU A 183 -2.94 22.79 -38.11
C GLU A 183 -2.94 24.15 -37.37
N THR A 184 -1.99 25.04 -37.71
CA THR A 184 -1.73 26.33 -37.02
C THR A 184 -2.86 27.34 -37.14
N THR A 185 -3.25 27.99 -36.02
CA THR A 185 -4.25 29.08 -36.02
C THR A 185 -3.78 30.32 -35.23
N PRO A 186 -4.34 31.52 -35.51
CA PRO A 186 -4.05 32.74 -34.75
C PRO A 186 -4.41 32.66 -33.25
N PHE A 187 -5.20 31.67 -32.84
CA PHE A 187 -5.47 31.42 -31.42
C PHE A 187 -4.26 30.80 -30.71
N LEU A 188 -3.47 29.95 -31.40
CA LEU A 188 -2.25 29.37 -30.82
C LEU A 188 -1.14 30.42 -30.67
N GLU A 189 -1.04 31.39 -31.60
CA GLU A 189 -0.20 32.57 -31.40
C GLU A 189 -0.67 33.38 -30.19
N ALA A 190 -1.97 33.72 -30.12
CA ALA A 190 -2.52 34.49 -28.99
C ALA A 190 -2.47 33.75 -27.63
N LEU A 191 -2.51 32.41 -27.62
CA LEU A 191 -2.37 31.59 -26.41
C LEU A 191 -0.91 31.45 -25.99
N ALA A 192 0.02 31.27 -26.94
CA ALA A 192 1.45 31.29 -26.64
C ALA A 192 1.86 32.66 -26.09
N ASP A 193 1.40 33.75 -26.70
CA ASP A 193 1.65 35.12 -26.24
C ASP A 193 0.99 35.40 -24.87
N PHE A 194 -0.18 34.80 -24.57
CA PHE A 194 -0.82 34.90 -23.25
C PHE A 194 -0.11 34.09 -22.17
N LEU A 195 0.40 32.89 -22.49
CA LEU A 195 1.19 32.07 -21.57
C LEU A 195 2.58 32.65 -21.34
N GLU A 196 3.17 33.34 -22.33
CA GLU A 196 4.41 34.12 -22.21
C GLU A 196 4.24 35.34 -21.28
N ASP A 197 3.00 35.87 -21.14
CA ASP A 197 2.63 36.94 -20.19
C ASP A 197 2.33 36.43 -18.76
N ILE A 198 2.26 35.12 -18.51
CA ILE A 198 2.06 34.53 -17.17
C ILE A 198 3.41 34.09 -16.58
N ASP A 199 3.83 34.78 -15.50
CA ASP A 199 5.03 34.42 -14.75
C ASP A 199 4.81 33.19 -13.85
N LEU A 200 4.84 32.01 -14.48
CA LEU A 200 4.65 30.69 -13.85
C LEU A 200 5.74 30.34 -12.81
N SER A 201 6.84 31.11 -12.73
CA SER A 201 7.92 30.94 -11.74
C SER A 201 7.47 31.10 -10.28
N THR A 202 6.25 31.62 -10.06
CA THR A 202 5.64 31.78 -8.74
C THR A 202 4.79 30.60 -8.26
N ILE A 203 4.51 29.61 -9.12
CA ILE A 203 3.61 28.48 -8.82
C ILE A 203 4.38 27.17 -8.58
N VAL A 204 5.54 26.98 -9.23
CA VAL A 204 6.41 25.81 -9.04
C VAL A 204 7.83 26.31 -8.82
N GLY A 205 8.43 25.97 -7.68
CA GLY A 205 9.71 26.53 -7.21
C GLY A 205 10.97 26.03 -7.93
N SER A 206 10.92 25.82 -9.24
CA SER A 206 12.04 25.34 -10.07
C SER A 206 12.02 25.94 -11.48
N ASP A 207 13.20 26.16 -12.04
CA ASP A 207 13.40 26.72 -13.39
C ASP A 207 13.00 25.71 -14.49
N ILE A 208 11.69 25.53 -14.73
CA ILE A 208 11.15 24.75 -15.85
C ILE A 208 10.58 25.69 -16.90
N GLU A 209 11.40 26.00 -17.91
CA GLU A 209 11.00 26.77 -19.09
C GLU A 209 10.19 25.88 -20.05
N ILE A 210 8.87 25.97 -20.01
CA ILE A 210 7.97 25.26 -20.92
C ILE A 210 7.76 26.11 -22.18
N ASP A 211 8.35 25.72 -23.32
CA ASP A 211 8.07 26.34 -24.63
C ASP A 211 6.93 25.59 -25.36
N PRO A 212 5.70 26.13 -25.37
CA PRO A 212 4.56 25.50 -26.03
C PRO A 212 4.69 25.48 -27.57
N ARG A 213 5.67 26.18 -28.16
CA ARG A 213 5.86 26.26 -29.62
C ARG A 213 6.66 25.08 -30.20
N THR A 214 7.17 24.16 -29.37
CA THR A 214 8.00 23.01 -29.81
C THR A 214 7.24 21.71 -30.08
N LEU A 215 5.93 21.64 -29.80
CA LEU A 215 5.10 20.47 -30.10
C LEU A 215 4.79 20.41 -31.60
N GLY A 216 5.07 19.25 -32.23
CA GLY A 216 4.88 19.04 -33.67
C GLY A 216 3.41 18.89 -34.07
N PRO A 217 3.10 18.92 -35.39
CA PRO A 217 1.72 18.90 -35.89
C PRO A 217 0.96 17.56 -35.75
N ASP A 218 1.62 16.49 -35.29
CA ASP A 218 1.08 15.12 -35.31
C ASP A 218 0.89 14.54 -33.88
N VAL A 219 0.31 15.32 -32.94
CA VAL A 219 0.07 14.87 -31.55
C VAL A 219 -1.27 15.40 -30.97
N SER A 220 -2.17 14.49 -30.60
CA SER A 220 -3.37 14.76 -29.79
C SER A 220 -3.07 14.71 -28.29
N LEU A 221 -3.45 15.73 -27.52
CA LEU A 221 -3.16 15.81 -26.08
C LEU A 221 -4.42 16.08 -25.25
N ALA A 222 -4.66 15.20 -24.26
CA ALA A 222 -5.67 15.37 -23.21
C ALA A 222 -4.99 15.41 -21.84
N ALA A 223 -5.23 16.46 -21.05
CA ALA A 223 -4.62 16.65 -19.73
C ALA A 223 -5.65 17.08 -18.67
N ALA A 224 -5.78 16.35 -17.57
CA ALA A 224 -6.64 16.72 -16.45
C ALA A 224 -5.82 16.83 -15.16
N VAL A 225 -5.94 17.96 -14.47
CA VAL A 225 -5.19 18.23 -13.23
C VAL A 225 -6.12 18.78 -12.15
N ALA A 226 -6.05 18.23 -10.94
CA ALA A 226 -6.65 18.80 -9.74
C ALA A 226 -5.58 19.00 -8.65
N LEU A 227 -5.45 20.24 -8.16
CA LEU A 227 -4.60 20.62 -7.03
C LEU A 227 -5.47 21.24 -5.94
N VAL A 228 -5.58 20.57 -4.79
CA VAL A 228 -6.60 20.93 -3.79
C VAL A 228 -6.06 20.78 -2.37
N GLU A 229 -6.30 21.80 -1.57
CA GLU A 229 -6.05 21.81 -0.13
C GLU A 229 -7.39 21.98 0.61
N SER A 230 -7.67 21.08 1.55
CA SER A 230 -8.77 21.21 2.52
C SER A 230 -8.24 21.22 3.95
N GLU A 231 -8.71 22.17 4.75
CA GLU A 231 -8.46 22.28 6.18
C GLU A 231 -9.80 22.40 6.92
N ASN A 232 -10.11 21.44 7.78
CA ASN A 232 -11.31 21.40 8.60
C ASN A 232 -10.92 21.34 10.07
N LYS A 233 -11.47 22.24 10.89
CA LYS A 233 -11.12 22.34 12.31
C LYS A 233 -12.32 22.66 13.20
N ALA A 234 -12.45 21.91 14.29
CA ALA A 234 -13.37 22.17 15.39
C ALA A 234 -12.61 22.24 16.73
N SER A 235 -12.89 23.25 17.56
CA SER A 235 -12.24 23.41 18.86
C SER A 235 -13.19 23.95 19.94
N ALA A 236 -13.32 23.21 21.05
CA ALA A 236 -14.13 23.57 22.21
C ALA A 236 -13.23 23.68 23.45
N LEU A 237 -13.13 24.88 24.02
CA LEU A 237 -12.10 25.26 24.98
C LEU A 237 -12.69 25.90 26.24
N VAL A 238 -12.43 25.30 27.40
CA VAL A 238 -12.67 25.94 28.70
C VAL A 238 -11.37 26.59 29.17
N ASN A 239 -11.10 27.83 28.76
CA ASN A 239 -9.75 28.41 28.80
C ASN A 239 -9.32 28.97 30.19
N ASP A 240 -8.05 29.41 30.30
CA ASP A 240 -7.46 30.01 31.51
C ASP A 240 -8.33 31.14 32.08
N GLY A 241 -8.44 31.18 33.41
CA GLY A 241 -9.35 32.06 34.15
C GLY A 241 -10.76 31.51 34.37
N ALA A 242 -11.13 30.38 33.75
CA ALA A 242 -12.39 29.68 34.01
C ALA A 242 -12.57 29.36 35.51
N ASN A 243 -13.73 29.73 36.06
CA ASN A 243 -14.08 29.50 37.46
C ASN A 243 -15.53 29.06 37.56
N MET A 244 -15.75 27.74 37.56
CA MET A 244 -17.06 27.14 37.29
C MET A 244 -17.60 26.36 38.49
N ARG A 245 -18.90 26.50 38.77
CA ARG A 245 -19.67 25.59 39.63
C ARG A 245 -20.90 25.11 38.88
N ILE A 246 -21.01 23.79 38.70
CA ILE A 246 -21.98 23.16 37.81
C ILE A 246 -22.74 22.08 38.59
N GLY A 247 -24.07 22.22 38.69
CA GLY A 247 -24.94 21.29 39.43
C GLY A 247 -25.38 20.05 38.65
N GLY A 248 -25.23 20.08 37.32
CA GLY A 248 -25.40 18.95 36.40
C GLY A 248 -24.05 18.50 35.84
N ASN A 249 -24.00 18.25 34.53
CA ASN A 249 -22.79 17.82 33.80
C ASN A 249 -22.02 18.99 33.17
N LEU A 250 -20.73 18.78 32.90
CA LEU A 250 -19.94 19.58 31.96
C LEU A 250 -19.62 18.72 30.73
N ILE A 251 -20.03 19.19 29.55
CA ILE A 251 -19.76 18.54 28.27
C ILE A 251 -18.91 19.50 27.43
N VAL A 252 -17.78 19.02 26.91
CA VAL A 252 -16.89 19.76 26.01
C VAL A 252 -16.64 18.88 24.78
N ASP A 253 -17.50 19.02 23.77
CA ASP A 253 -17.55 18.12 22.63
C ASP A 253 -17.05 18.81 21.35
N THR A 254 -16.23 18.10 20.57
CA THR A 254 -15.80 18.53 19.23
C THR A 254 -15.98 17.46 18.16
N LEU A 255 -16.45 17.90 16.99
CA LEU A 255 -16.62 17.08 15.79
C LEU A 255 -16.02 17.78 14.58
N SER A 256 -15.04 17.14 13.93
CA SER A 256 -14.48 17.55 12.64
C SER A 256 -14.72 16.45 11.62
N GLU A 257 -15.62 16.68 10.66
CA GLU A 257 -16.09 15.69 9.68
C GLU A 257 -15.80 16.15 8.24
N GLU A 258 -15.08 15.35 7.46
CA GLU A 258 -14.63 15.70 6.10
C GLU A 258 -14.98 14.59 5.09
N HIS A 259 -15.78 14.93 4.05
CA HIS A 259 -16.18 14.02 2.96
C HIS A 259 -15.43 14.45 1.68
N TYR A 260 -14.13 14.18 1.65
CA TYR A 260 -13.25 14.64 0.60
C TYR A 260 -13.31 13.75 -0.66
N GLN A 261 -13.37 14.38 -1.84
CA GLN A 261 -13.29 13.69 -3.13
C GLN A 261 -12.52 14.53 -4.16
N ALA A 262 -11.45 13.98 -4.73
CA ALA A 262 -10.74 14.58 -5.86
C ALA A 262 -10.62 13.62 -7.05
N SER A 263 -10.90 14.08 -8.26
CA SER A 263 -10.67 13.26 -9.45
C SER A 263 -10.19 14.02 -10.68
N ALA A 264 -9.40 13.32 -11.49
CA ALA A 264 -8.96 13.78 -12.80
C ALA A 264 -9.07 12.65 -13.83
N THR A 265 -9.85 12.87 -14.89
CA THR A 265 -9.93 11.94 -16.03
C THR A 265 -9.49 12.62 -17.32
N SER A 266 -8.61 11.96 -18.07
CA SER A 266 -8.21 12.38 -19.42
C SER A 266 -8.38 11.24 -20.42
N ASN A 267 -8.84 11.52 -21.64
CA ASN A 267 -8.78 10.56 -22.74
C ASN A 267 -8.43 11.26 -24.07
N ALA A 268 -7.34 10.81 -24.71
CA ALA A 268 -6.91 11.28 -26.02
C ALA A 268 -7.26 10.30 -27.14
N VAL A 269 -8.31 10.59 -27.91
CA VAL A 269 -8.68 9.81 -29.11
C VAL A 269 -8.03 10.44 -30.34
N ASP A 270 -7.52 9.65 -31.28
CA ASP A 270 -6.97 10.13 -32.56
C ASP A 270 -7.26 9.12 -33.68
N THR A 271 -7.44 9.62 -34.91
CA THR A 271 -7.63 8.80 -36.11
C THR A 271 -6.42 8.75 -37.05
N THR A 272 -5.34 9.52 -36.79
CA THR A 272 -4.12 9.53 -37.62
C THR A 272 -2.79 9.83 -36.90
N SER A 273 -2.76 10.35 -35.67
CA SER A 273 -1.53 10.79 -34.98
C SER A 273 -1.36 10.28 -33.53
N VAL A 274 -0.24 10.66 -32.88
CA VAL A 274 0.11 10.19 -31.54
C VAL A 274 -0.87 10.73 -30.49
N GLY A 275 -1.51 9.84 -29.74
CA GLY A 275 -2.40 10.20 -28.63
C GLY A 275 -1.67 10.23 -27.30
N VAL A 276 -1.89 11.28 -26.50
CA VAL A 276 -1.31 11.42 -25.14
C VAL A 276 -2.40 11.82 -24.15
N GLY A 277 -2.73 10.92 -23.23
CA GLY A 277 -3.59 11.17 -22.06
C GLY A 277 -2.76 11.28 -20.78
N GLY A 278 -2.98 12.34 -20.00
CA GLY A 278 -2.34 12.56 -18.70
C GLY A 278 -3.31 13.04 -17.62
N ALA A 279 -3.39 12.33 -16.49
CA ALA A 279 -4.23 12.71 -15.35
C ALA A 279 -3.40 12.89 -14.07
N VAL A 280 -3.64 13.98 -13.33
CA VAL A 280 -2.91 14.27 -12.09
C VAL A 280 -3.87 14.76 -11.01
N VAL A 281 -3.81 14.14 -9.83
CA VAL A 281 -4.41 14.66 -8.60
C VAL A 281 -3.30 14.81 -7.56
N PHE A 282 -3.15 16.03 -7.03
CA PHE A 282 -2.41 16.28 -5.78
C PHE A 282 -3.37 16.90 -4.77
N SER A 283 -3.61 16.18 -3.69
CA SER A 283 -4.59 16.53 -2.66
C SER A 283 -3.94 16.55 -1.29
N ARG A 284 -4.25 17.55 -0.49
CA ARG A 284 -3.92 17.60 0.95
C ARG A 284 -5.17 17.87 1.77
N VAL A 285 -5.43 17.01 2.74
CA VAL A 285 -6.57 17.08 3.65
C VAL A 285 -6.05 17.15 5.08
N ALA A 286 -6.49 18.17 5.84
CA ALA A 286 -6.21 18.29 7.26
C ALA A 286 -7.54 18.38 8.02
N ASN A 287 -7.78 17.48 8.97
CA ASN A 287 -8.99 17.38 9.76
C ASN A 287 -8.64 17.33 11.26
N GLN A 288 -9.19 18.24 12.06
CA GLN A 288 -8.75 18.47 13.45
C GLN A 288 -9.91 18.70 14.42
N ALA A 289 -10.00 17.86 15.46
CA ALA A 289 -10.91 18.04 16.59
C ALA A 289 -10.11 18.28 17.88
N THR A 290 -10.54 19.22 18.73
CA THR A 290 -9.84 19.52 19.99
C THR A 290 -10.77 20.00 21.10
N SER A 291 -11.01 19.15 22.11
CA SER A 291 -11.67 19.50 23.37
C SER A 291 -10.66 19.71 24.51
N PHE A 292 -10.82 20.75 25.32
CA PHE A 292 -9.78 21.07 26.32
C PHE A 292 -10.28 21.82 27.56
N LEU A 293 -9.83 21.40 28.73
CA LEU A 293 -9.90 22.19 29.97
C LEU A 293 -8.54 22.87 30.21
N GLY A 294 -8.51 24.19 30.06
CA GLY A 294 -7.29 25.00 29.97
C GLY A 294 -6.52 25.22 31.28
N PRO A 295 -5.30 25.78 31.19
CA PRO A 295 -4.38 25.86 32.32
C PRO A 295 -4.97 26.64 33.50
N ASN A 296 -4.71 26.18 34.72
CA ASN A 296 -5.17 26.82 35.97
C ASN A 296 -6.70 26.98 36.12
N ALA A 297 -7.52 26.42 35.23
CA ALA A 297 -8.99 26.46 35.35
C ALA A 297 -9.45 25.82 36.67
N VAL A 298 -10.45 26.41 37.34
CA VAL A 298 -11.01 25.88 38.59
C VAL A 298 -12.47 25.51 38.36
N ILE A 299 -12.71 24.21 38.17
CA ILE A 299 -13.98 23.66 37.69
C ILE A 299 -14.48 22.65 38.72
N ASP A 300 -15.71 22.82 39.18
CA ASP A 300 -16.36 21.85 40.05
C ASP A 300 -17.75 21.52 39.52
N VAL A 301 -17.95 20.24 39.29
CA VAL A 301 -19.15 19.65 38.70
C VAL A 301 -19.77 18.72 39.74
N ALA A 302 -21.08 18.51 39.71
CA ALA A 302 -21.74 17.52 40.55
C ALA A 302 -22.07 16.23 39.77
N GLY A 303 -22.38 16.36 38.48
CA GLY A 303 -22.49 15.25 37.53
C GLY A 303 -21.15 14.86 36.91
N GLN A 304 -21.23 14.40 35.67
CA GLN A 304 -20.12 13.94 34.84
C GLN A 304 -19.36 15.10 34.18
N ILE A 305 -18.06 14.92 33.95
CA ILE A 305 -17.26 15.71 33.01
C ILE A 305 -16.96 14.83 31.80
N HIS A 306 -17.21 15.32 30.59
CA HIS A 306 -16.92 14.63 29.33
C HIS A 306 -16.17 15.59 28.41
N LEU A 307 -14.97 15.21 27.99
CA LEU A 307 -14.18 15.89 26.96
C LEU A 307 -14.08 14.94 25.77
N ASN A 308 -14.71 15.29 24.65
CA ASN A 308 -14.78 14.42 23.49
C ASN A 308 -14.23 15.13 22.24
N SER A 309 -13.34 14.46 21.52
CA SER A 309 -12.83 14.93 20.24
C SER A 309 -12.94 13.83 19.20
N LEU A 310 -13.79 14.03 18.21
CA LEU A 310 -13.94 13.14 17.05
C LEU A 310 -13.45 13.84 15.78
N ALA A 311 -12.33 13.36 15.24
CA ALA A 311 -11.80 13.76 13.94
C ALA A 311 -12.02 12.61 12.95
N HIS A 312 -12.97 12.77 12.03
CA HIS A 312 -13.40 11.74 11.09
C HIS A 312 -13.22 12.19 9.63
N VAL A 313 -12.37 11.50 8.89
CA VAL A 313 -12.30 11.56 7.42
C VAL A 313 -13.08 10.38 6.87
N ILE A 314 -14.13 10.65 6.09
CA ILE A 314 -15.12 9.66 5.65
C ILE A 314 -14.91 9.35 4.16
N ASP A 315 -14.90 8.06 3.83
CA ASP A 315 -14.83 7.60 2.45
C ASP A 315 -16.25 7.45 1.85
N PRO A 316 -16.48 7.83 0.58
CA PRO A 316 -17.71 7.46 -0.12
C PRO A 316 -17.99 5.96 -0.28
N LEU A 317 -17.01 5.07 -0.09
CA LEU A 317 -17.19 3.62 -0.14
C LEU A 317 -17.29 3.04 1.28
N PRO A 318 -18.00 1.91 1.47
CA PRO A 318 -17.91 1.13 2.71
C PRO A 318 -16.56 0.39 2.79
N ASP A 319 -16.19 -0.07 3.98
CA ASP A 319 -14.99 -0.89 4.21
C ASP A 319 -14.87 -2.10 3.27
N PHE A 320 -13.63 -2.37 2.85
CA PHE A 320 -13.21 -3.60 2.18
C PHE A 320 -12.12 -4.28 3.03
N SER A 321 -12.55 -5.12 3.97
CA SER A 321 -11.68 -5.94 4.82
C SER A 321 -11.61 -7.41 4.33
N PRO A 322 -10.54 -7.81 3.61
CA PRO A 322 -10.31 -9.17 3.15
C PRO A 322 -9.58 -10.03 4.21
N ASP A 323 -10.26 -11.06 4.74
CA ASP A 323 -9.66 -12.03 5.68
C ASP A 323 -8.90 -13.15 4.93
N ALA A 324 -7.59 -13.25 5.18
CA ALA A 324 -6.73 -14.35 4.73
C ALA A 324 -6.46 -15.35 5.86
N SER A 325 -7.39 -16.28 6.08
CA SER A 325 -7.29 -17.26 7.16
C SER A 325 -6.13 -18.26 6.99
N LEU A 326 -5.39 -18.51 8.07
CA LEU A 326 -4.34 -19.53 8.18
C LEU A 326 -4.93 -20.89 8.62
N ALA A 327 -5.35 -21.70 7.65
CA ALA A 327 -5.74 -23.08 7.89
C ALA A 327 -4.49 -23.99 7.96
N ASN A 328 -3.92 -24.17 9.15
CA ASN A 328 -2.88 -25.17 9.40
C ASN A 328 -3.51 -26.48 9.89
N THR A 329 -3.29 -27.59 9.18
CA THR A 329 -3.94 -28.88 9.48
C THR A 329 -3.03 -29.92 10.15
N ASN A 330 -1.75 -29.56 10.39
CA ASN A 330 -0.63 -30.38 10.90
C ASN A 330 -0.95 -31.67 11.70
N VAL A 331 -1.36 -32.74 11.02
CA VAL A 331 -1.64 -34.08 11.60
C VAL A 331 -0.76 -35.19 11.01
N ALA A 332 -0.15 -35.00 9.84
CA ALA A 332 0.70 -36.01 9.22
C ALA A 332 2.12 -36.03 9.80
N THR A 333 2.81 -37.16 9.62
CA THR A 333 4.18 -37.38 10.11
C THR A 333 4.99 -38.17 9.07
N GLY A 334 6.31 -38.04 9.09
CA GLY A 334 7.19 -38.74 8.14
C GLY A 334 7.12 -38.16 6.73
N SER A 335 7.08 -39.01 5.70
CA SER A 335 7.01 -38.60 4.29
C SER A 335 5.72 -37.84 3.95
N ASP A 336 4.61 -38.24 4.59
CA ASP A 336 3.28 -37.74 4.26
C ASP A 336 3.11 -36.27 4.67
N ARG A 337 3.97 -35.80 5.60
CA ARG A 337 4.13 -34.40 5.95
C ARG A 337 4.46 -33.52 4.75
N VAL A 338 5.29 -33.98 3.81
CA VAL A 338 5.68 -33.17 2.63
C VAL A 338 4.47 -32.90 1.72
N ALA A 339 3.54 -33.85 1.62
CA ALA A 339 2.30 -33.68 0.86
C ALA A 339 1.27 -32.83 1.62
N GLU A 340 1.24 -32.91 2.95
CA GLU A 340 0.41 -32.06 3.82
C GLU A 340 0.85 -30.60 3.76
N GLU A 341 2.14 -30.29 3.98
CA GLU A 341 2.68 -28.91 3.93
C GLU A 341 2.47 -28.29 2.55
N PHE A 342 2.61 -29.06 1.46
CA PHE A 342 2.28 -28.60 0.10
C PHE A 342 0.77 -28.32 -0.07
N GLY A 343 -0.10 -29.11 0.55
CA GLY A 343 -1.55 -28.89 0.57
C GLY A 343 -1.97 -27.67 1.39
N ASP A 344 -1.39 -27.48 2.57
CA ASP A 344 -1.61 -26.32 3.43
C ASP A 344 -1.09 -25.05 2.74
N ALA A 345 0.11 -25.05 2.13
CA ALA A 345 0.63 -23.91 1.37
C ALA A 345 -0.20 -23.57 0.12
N ASN A 346 -0.76 -24.57 -0.58
CA ASN A 346 -1.72 -24.34 -1.66
C ASN A 346 -3.04 -23.75 -1.13
N THR A 347 -3.47 -24.16 0.07
CA THR A 347 -4.66 -23.60 0.74
C THR A 347 -4.44 -22.14 1.15
N ILE A 348 -3.23 -21.76 1.56
CA ILE A 348 -2.86 -20.38 1.91
C ILE A 348 -2.75 -19.49 0.66
N ALA A 349 -2.18 -19.99 -0.44
CA ALA A 349 -2.22 -19.27 -1.71
C ALA A 349 -3.66 -19.09 -2.23
N GLN A 350 -4.51 -20.10 -2.04
CA GLN A 350 -5.93 -20.02 -2.36
C GLN A 350 -6.68 -19.04 -1.43
N SER A 351 -6.38 -18.97 -0.13
CA SER A 351 -7.07 -18.04 0.77
C SER A 351 -6.78 -16.57 0.44
N VAL A 352 -5.53 -16.23 0.09
CA VAL A 352 -5.20 -14.88 -0.43
C VAL A 352 -5.94 -14.58 -1.74
N SER A 353 -6.04 -15.56 -2.65
CA SER A 353 -6.80 -15.41 -3.91
C SER A 353 -8.31 -15.26 -3.67
N ASP A 354 -8.89 -16.03 -2.75
CA ASP A 354 -10.31 -16.02 -2.42
C ASP A 354 -10.69 -14.72 -1.69
N ALA A 355 -9.79 -14.19 -0.86
CA ALA A 355 -9.97 -12.92 -0.15
C ALA A 355 -10.04 -11.71 -1.10
N LEU A 356 -9.26 -11.72 -2.20
CA LEU A 356 -9.30 -10.67 -3.22
C LEU A 356 -10.33 -10.89 -4.33
N GLN A 357 -10.85 -12.11 -4.52
CA GLN A 357 -11.84 -12.43 -5.55
C GLN A 357 -13.07 -11.49 -5.57
N PRO A 358 -13.59 -10.97 -4.44
CA PRO A 358 -14.72 -10.06 -4.43
C PRO A 358 -14.40 -8.63 -4.91
N LEU A 359 -13.13 -8.19 -4.93
CA LEU A 359 -12.73 -6.78 -5.09
C LEU A 359 -13.32 -6.14 -6.36
N GLN A 360 -13.24 -6.83 -7.51
CA GLN A 360 -13.80 -6.32 -8.76
C GLN A 360 -15.34 -6.15 -8.69
N ALA A 361 -16.03 -7.10 -8.07
CA ALA A 361 -17.49 -7.05 -7.90
C ALA A 361 -17.93 -6.01 -6.85
N PHE A 362 -17.07 -5.75 -5.86
CA PHE A 362 -17.22 -4.71 -4.86
C PHE A 362 -17.06 -3.31 -5.47
N LEU A 363 -16.01 -3.06 -6.26
CA LEU A 363 -15.75 -1.74 -6.88
C LEU A 363 -16.72 -1.39 -8.03
N ALA A 364 -17.16 -2.38 -8.82
CA ALA A 364 -18.00 -2.15 -10.00
C ALA A 364 -19.22 -1.20 -9.81
N PRO A 365 -20.07 -1.32 -8.76
CA PRO A 365 -21.18 -0.39 -8.55
C PRO A 365 -20.74 1.04 -8.21
N PHE A 366 -19.61 1.21 -7.52
CA PHE A 366 -19.08 2.51 -7.08
C PHE A 366 -18.36 3.24 -8.22
N LEU A 367 -17.53 2.50 -8.97
CA LEU A 367 -16.93 3.00 -10.20
C LEU A 367 -18.00 3.48 -11.20
N ALA A 368 -19.17 2.85 -11.23
CA ALA A 368 -20.30 3.22 -12.11
C ALA A 368 -21.12 4.46 -11.64
N ASP A 369 -20.88 5.02 -10.45
CA ASP A 369 -21.57 6.21 -9.95
C ASP A 369 -20.56 7.35 -9.68
N PRO A 370 -20.62 8.47 -10.43
CA PRO A 370 -19.78 9.64 -10.20
C PRO A 370 -19.75 10.17 -8.76
N SER A 371 -20.74 9.88 -7.91
CA SER A 371 -20.77 10.34 -6.51
C SER A 371 -19.99 9.47 -5.54
N THR A 372 -19.59 8.25 -5.92
CA THR A 372 -18.98 7.25 -5.02
C THR A 372 -17.69 6.62 -5.53
N VAL A 373 -17.00 7.26 -6.47
CA VAL A 373 -15.79 6.69 -7.12
C VAL A 373 -14.59 6.52 -6.17
N GLY A 374 -14.54 7.24 -5.05
CA GLY A 374 -13.45 7.16 -4.05
C GLY A 374 -13.10 8.51 -3.44
N THR A 375 -12.24 8.50 -2.43
CA THR A 375 -11.63 9.69 -1.84
C THR A 375 -10.71 10.40 -2.84
N SER A 376 -9.96 9.64 -3.64
CA SER A 376 -9.25 10.19 -4.81
C SER A 376 -9.16 9.19 -5.97
N PHE A 377 -9.24 9.69 -7.22
CA PHE A 377 -9.26 8.88 -8.44
C PHE A 377 -8.53 9.55 -9.62
N VAL A 378 -7.69 8.80 -10.33
CA VAL A 378 -7.17 9.20 -11.66
C VAL A 378 -7.40 8.14 -12.73
N HIS A 379 -7.73 8.56 -13.95
CA HIS A 379 -7.64 7.72 -15.14
C HIS A 379 -7.15 8.51 -16.36
N ALA A 380 -6.31 7.90 -17.19
CA ALA A 380 -5.74 8.51 -18.38
C ALA A 380 -5.60 7.49 -19.53
N GLY A 381 -6.48 7.59 -20.51
CA GLY A 381 -6.51 6.72 -21.69
C GLY A 381 -6.01 7.43 -22.96
N ALA A 382 -5.60 6.63 -23.95
CA ALA A 382 -5.35 7.12 -25.30
C ALA A 382 -5.71 6.05 -26.34
N THR A 383 -6.49 6.43 -27.35
CA THR A 383 -7.05 5.53 -28.36
C THR A 383 -6.61 6.00 -29.75
N VAL A 384 -5.82 5.18 -30.46
CA VAL A 384 -5.22 5.54 -31.76
C VAL A 384 -5.28 4.38 -32.79
N PRO A 385 -4.97 4.60 -34.07
CA PRO A 385 -4.99 3.55 -35.09
C PRO A 385 -3.73 2.66 -35.10
N ALA A 386 -3.83 1.55 -35.83
CA ALA A 386 -2.74 0.60 -36.07
C ALA A 386 -1.49 1.26 -36.65
N GLY A 387 -0.35 1.08 -35.96
CA GLY A 387 0.95 1.63 -36.32
C GLY A 387 1.24 3.03 -35.76
N VAL A 388 0.36 3.60 -34.94
CA VAL A 388 0.51 4.91 -34.29
C VAL A 388 0.70 4.73 -32.78
N VAL A 389 1.34 5.66 -32.08
CA VAL A 389 1.64 5.54 -30.63
C VAL A 389 0.52 6.14 -29.77
N ALA A 390 0.13 5.42 -28.72
CA ALA A 390 -0.73 5.91 -27.64
C ALA A 390 0.06 5.93 -26.33
N ILE A 391 -0.04 7.04 -25.59
CA ILE A 391 0.55 7.23 -24.26
C ILE A 391 -0.58 7.55 -23.29
N GLY A 392 -0.75 6.76 -22.22
CA GLY A 392 -1.79 6.98 -21.20
C GLY A 392 -1.23 6.75 -19.80
N GLY A 393 -1.29 7.75 -18.92
CA GLY A 393 -0.79 7.56 -17.56
C GLY A 393 -1.20 8.64 -16.57
N GLY A 394 -1.13 8.31 -15.28
CA GLY A 394 -1.62 9.19 -14.23
C GLY A 394 -0.87 9.12 -12.91
N VAL A 395 -0.96 10.22 -12.17
CA VAL A 395 -0.36 10.38 -10.84
C VAL A 395 -1.46 10.80 -9.87
N ASN A 396 -1.81 9.92 -8.95
CA ASN A 396 -2.69 10.23 -7.83
C ASN A 396 -1.84 10.31 -6.56
N HIS A 397 -1.91 11.42 -5.84
CA HIS A 397 -1.18 11.65 -4.59
C HIS A 397 -2.08 12.34 -3.57
N LEU A 398 -2.36 11.64 -2.47
CA LEU A 398 -3.25 12.08 -1.41
C LEU A 398 -2.52 12.11 -0.06
N GLU A 399 -2.38 13.30 0.51
CA GLU A 399 -1.90 13.52 1.88
C GLU A 399 -3.09 13.75 2.82
N ILE A 400 -3.16 12.99 3.92
CA ILE A 400 -4.18 13.16 4.95
C ILE A 400 -3.51 13.34 6.32
N TYR A 401 -3.92 14.37 7.04
CA TYR A 401 -3.58 14.60 8.44
C TYR A 401 -4.88 14.63 9.25
N ASN A 402 -5.13 13.61 10.06
CA ASN A 402 -6.30 13.51 10.91
C ASN A 402 -5.86 13.52 12.38
N ASN A 403 -6.40 14.43 13.19
CA ASN A 403 -5.98 14.58 14.59
C ASN A 403 -7.14 14.90 15.54
N ALA A 404 -7.32 14.05 16.55
CA ALA A 404 -8.21 14.26 17.69
C ALA A 404 -7.38 14.45 18.97
N THR A 405 -7.68 15.51 19.73
CA THR A 405 -6.95 15.80 20.97
C THR A 405 -7.88 16.24 22.09
N SER A 406 -7.97 15.46 23.17
CA SER A 406 -8.78 15.75 24.35
C SER A 406 -7.88 15.85 25.57
N GLY A 407 -8.09 16.82 26.47
CA GLY A 407 -7.27 16.84 27.69
C GLY A 407 -7.55 17.89 28.74
N ILE A 408 -6.89 17.69 29.89
CA ILE A 408 -6.90 18.57 31.05
C ILE A 408 -5.50 19.16 31.22
N ALA A 409 -5.38 20.48 31.05
CA ALA A 409 -4.13 21.21 31.02
C ALA A 409 -3.41 21.36 32.36
N ALA A 410 -2.12 21.71 32.27
CA ALA A 410 -1.26 21.91 33.41
C ALA A 410 -1.84 22.87 34.47
N GLY A 411 -1.80 22.45 35.73
CA GLY A 411 -2.26 23.23 36.87
C GLY A 411 -3.79 23.39 37.00
N ALA A 412 -4.59 22.77 36.12
CA ALA A 412 -6.05 22.76 36.26
C ALA A 412 -6.49 22.10 37.58
N ARG A 413 -7.62 22.54 38.14
CA ARG A 413 -8.13 22.08 39.45
C ARG A 413 -9.59 21.65 39.30
N ILE A 414 -9.79 20.35 39.19
CA ILE A 414 -11.06 19.72 38.86
C ILE A 414 -11.65 19.01 40.09
N ASN A 415 -12.86 19.41 40.48
CA ASN A 415 -13.61 18.91 41.65
C ASN A 415 -12.82 19.02 42.96
N GLN A 416 -12.30 20.22 43.24
CA GLN A 416 -11.42 20.54 44.38
C GLN A 416 -12.06 21.45 45.45
N ARG A 417 -13.34 21.82 45.29
CA ARG A 417 -14.13 22.65 46.22
C ARG A 417 -15.37 21.88 46.67
N ASP A 418 -16.03 22.36 47.73
CA ASP A 418 -17.21 21.72 48.35
C ASP A 418 -18.51 21.77 47.50
N VAL A 419 -18.46 21.31 46.25
CA VAL A 419 -19.64 20.92 45.47
C VAL A 419 -19.91 19.45 45.80
N ALA A 420 -21.12 19.12 46.23
CA ALA A 420 -21.45 17.74 46.61
C ALA A 420 -21.57 16.88 45.32
N PRO A 421 -20.67 15.89 45.11
CA PRO A 421 -20.72 15.08 43.91
C PRO A 421 -21.91 14.13 43.94
N SER A 422 -22.43 13.82 42.76
CA SER A 422 -23.38 12.73 42.57
C SER A 422 -22.67 11.37 42.73
N THR A 423 -23.43 10.32 42.99
CA THR A 423 -22.89 8.95 43.14
C THR A 423 -22.41 8.32 41.82
N GLY A 424 -22.49 9.06 40.71
CA GLY A 424 -22.03 8.66 39.38
C GLY A 424 -21.29 9.80 38.70
N GLN A 425 -20.57 10.62 39.46
CA GLN A 425 -19.61 11.56 38.88
C GLN A 425 -18.39 10.80 38.38
N ASP A 426 -18.25 10.82 37.06
CA ASP A 426 -17.09 10.34 36.32
C ASP A 426 -16.41 11.51 35.60
N ILE A 427 -15.14 11.32 35.25
CA ILE A 427 -14.42 12.15 34.29
C ILE A 427 -14.07 11.25 33.12
N LEU A 428 -14.57 11.60 31.94
CA LEU A 428 -14.27 10.92 30.67
C LEU A 428 -13.48 11.88 29.77
N ILE A 429 -12.39 11.40 29.19
CA ILE A 429 -11.53 12.13 28.26
C ILE A 429 -11.31 11.23 27.05
N ASP A 430 -12.05 11.47 25.98
CA ASP A 430 -12.16 10.58 24.83
C ASP A 430 -11.62 11.30 23.58
N ALA A 431 -10.65 10.69 22.89
CA ALA A 431 -10.10 11.20 21.63
C ALA A 431 -10.14 10.11 20.56
N THR A 432 -10.89 10.33 19.49
CA THR A 432 -11.12 9.36 18.42
C THR A 432 -10.76 9.97 17.07
N ALA A 433 -9.83 9.32 16.36
CA ALA A 433 -9.36 9.73 15.06
C ALA A 433 -9.61 8.61 14.05
N ASP A 434 -10.65 8.79 13.22
CA ASP A 434 -11.12 7.81 12.25
C ASP A 434 -10.67 8.24 10.83
N LEU A 435 -9.95 7.36 10.14
CA LEU A 435 -9.41 7.59 8.80
C LEU A 435 -9.93 6.54 7.80
N GLU A 436 -11.00 6.86 7.08
CA GLU A 436 -11.47 6.09 5.93
C GLU A 436 -10.93 6.72 4.63
N ALA A 437 -10.32 5.93 3.74
CA ALA A 437 -9.83 6.42 2.45
C ALA A 437 -9.72 5.35 1.34
N THR A 438 -10.48 5.51 0.25
CA THR A 438 -10.28 4.79 -1.01
C THR A 438 -9.52 5.64 -2.02
N ASN A 439 -8.37 5.15 -2.48
CA ASN A 439 -7.47 5.83 -3.42
C ASN A 439 -7.25 4.97 -4.68
N LEU A 440 -7.71 5.44 -5.84
CA LEU A 440 -7.77 4.64 -7.07
C LEU A 440 -6.96 5.26 -8.23
N ALA A 441 -6.36 4.41 -9.06
CA ALA A 441 -5.71 4.84 -10.30
C ALA A 441 -5.88 3.84 -11.45
N GLY A 442 -6.09 4.36 -12.66
CA GLY A 442 -6.13 3.63 -13.94
C GLY A 442 -7.39 2.80 -14.20
N LEU A 443 -8.16 2.44 -13.17
CA LEU A 443 -9.44 1.73 -13.27
C LEU A 443 -10.51 2.45 -14.12
N ASP A 444 -11.36 1.67 -14.79
CA ASP A 444 -12.52 2.17 -15.52
C ASP A 444 -13.64 2.65 -14.58
N SER A 445 -14.15 3.85 -14.82
CA SER A 445 -15.25 4.48 -14.06
C SER A 445 -16.34 5.03 -15.01
N ALA A 446 -17.52 5.38 -14.49
CA ALA A 446 -18.49 6.26 -15.16
C ALA A 446 -17.96 7.69 -15.37
N LEU A 447 -16.83 8.04 -14.73
CA LEU A 447 -16.01 9.20 -15.08
C LEU A 447 -15.13 8.97 -16.32
N ASN A 448 -15.03 7.73 -16.82
CA ASN A 448 -14.23 7.35 -17.98
C ASN A 448 -15.06 7.08 -19.24
N ILE A 449 -14.37 7.05 -20.37
CA ILE A 449 -14.85 6.71 -21.70
C ILE A 449 -13.91 5.63 -22.25
N THR A 450 -14.48 4.46 -22.56
CA THR A 450 -13.79 3.20 -22.89
C THR A 450 -12.66 3.36 -23.91
N ASP A 451 -11.50 2.78 -23.60
CA ASP A 451 -10.40 2.60 -24.57
C ASP A 451 -10.81 1.68 -25.73
N GLY A 452 -10.33 1.99 -26.94
CA GLY A 452 -10.82 1.32 -28.14
C GLY A 452 -10.04 1.60 -29.44
N GLY A 453 -8.74 1.34 -29.47
CA GLY A 453 -7.96 1.43 -30.72
C GLY A 453 -6.53 0.89 -30.60
N ALA A 454 -6.22 -0.15 -31.38
CA ALA A 454 -4.93 -0.82 -31.38
C ALA A 454 -3.83 0.05 -32.02
N GLY A 455 -3.08 0.81 -31.21
CA GLY A 455 -1.80 1.44 -31.55
C GLY A 455 -0.62 0.74 -30.87
N ASN A 456 0.59 1.30 -30.90
CA ASN A 456 1.64 0.91 -29.95
C ASN A 456 1.41 1.67 -28.64
N THR A 457 1.21 0.95 -27.55
CA THR A 457 0.74 1.49 -26.27
C THR A 457 1.87 1.56 -25.24
N ILE A 458 2.00 2.71 -24.58
CA ILE A 458 2.90 2.92 -23.45
C ILE A 458 2.10 3.58 -22.33
N GLY A 459 2.09 2.99 -21.14
CA GLY A 459 1.34 3.54 -20.02
C GLY A 459 2.05 3.50 -18.68
N GLY A 460 1.37 4.05 -17.69
CA GLY A 460 1.66 3.76 -16.29
C GLY A 460 0.90 4.64 -15.31
N PHE A 461 0.58 4.08 -14.15
CA PHE A 461 -0.14 4.75 -13.08
C PHE A 461 0.63 4.71 -11.77
N TYR A 462 0.71 5.87 -11.10
CA TYR A 462 1.17 6.02 -9.73
C TYR A 462 -0.02 6.34 -8.82
N ASN A 463 -0.12 5.63 -7.69
CA ASN A 463 -1.15 5.82 -6.69
C ASN A 463 -0.53 5.90 -5.29
N GLY A 464 -0.36 7.12 -4.78
CA GLY A 464 0.25 7.42 -3.49
C GLY A 464 -0.77 7.89 -2.46
N LEU A 465 -0.78 7.27 -1.28
CA LEU A 465 -1.49 7.75 -0.09
C LEU A 465 -0.48 7.90 1.06
N ILE A 466 -0.47 9.07 1.70
CA ILE A 466 0.31 9.34 2.90
C ILE A 466 -0.65 9.85 3.97
N GLY A 467 -0.89 9.04 5.01
CA GLY A 467 -1.79 9.36 6.11
C GLY A 467 -1.07 9.44 7.45
N ASP A 468 -1.27 10.52 8.20
CA ASP A 468 -0.99 10.58 9.63
C ASP A 468 -2.32 10.61 10.39
N ASN A 469 -2.58 9.63 11.25
CA ASN A 469 -3.79 9.52 12.08
C ASN A 469 -3.44 9.55 13.57
N ILE A 470 -3.93 10.54 14.31
CA ILE A 470 -3.45 10.86 15.66
C ILE A 470 -4.63 11.03 16.62
N ALA A 471 -4.65 10.23 17.69
CA ALA A 471 -5.52 10.39 18.84
C ALA A 471 -4.67 10.62 20.10
N THR A 472 -5.05 11.62 20.91
CA THR A 472 -4.33 11.90 22.17
C THR A 472 -5.29 12.40 23.24
N ALA A 473 -5.41 11.61 24.31
CA ALA A 473 -6.23 11.87 25.48
C ALA A 473 -5.32 11.97 26.72
N TYR A 474 -5.38 13.06 27.48
CA TYR A 474 -4.38 13.28 28.55
C TYR A 474 -4.81 14.13 29.75
N ILE A 475 -4.10 13.91 30.86
CA ILE A 475 -4.07 14.79 32.05
C ILE A 475 -2.63 15.29 32.25
N ASP A 476 -2.45 16.60 32.18
CA ASP A 476 -1.17 17.30 32.09
C ASP A 476 -0.57 17.67 33.46
N ASP A 477 0.71 18.06 33.45
CA ASP A 477 1.56 18.48 34.55
C ASP A 477 0.85 19.29 35.66
N ARG A 478 0.92 18.82 36.91
CA ARG A 478 0.42 19.54 38.10
C ARG A 478 -1.08 19.83 38.07
N ALA A 479 -1.84 19.21 37.14
CA ALA A 479 -3.30 19.16 37.26
C ALA A 479 -3.69 18.39 38.54
N ILE A 480 -4.74 18.84 39.22
CA ILE A 480 -5.31 18.16 40.39
C ILE A 480 -6.75 17.77 40.06
N VAL A 481 -6.98 16.48 39.88
CA VAL A 481 -8.20 15.91 39.31
C VAL A 481 -8.85 14.95 40.30
N GLY A 482 -10.15 15.15 40.57
CA GLY A 482 -10.94 14.28 41.46
C GLY A 482 -12.23 13.80 40.79
N ALA A 483 -12.52 12.50 40.89
CA ALA A 483 -13.80 11.90 40.51
C ALA A 483 -14.39 11.10 41.68
N ALA A 484 -15.71 11.17 41.87
CA ALA A 484 -16.37 10.42 42.93
C ALA A 484 -16.53 8.93 42.62
N ARG A 485 -16.45 8.55 41.32
CA ARG A 485 -16.42 7.16 40.86
C ARG A 485 -15.23 6.92 39.94
N ASP A 486 -15.32 7.20 38.64
CA ASP A 486 -14.27 6.81 37.67
C ASP A 486 -13.56 8.00 37.01
N VAL A 487 -12.27 7.82 36.65
CA VAL A 487 -11.55 8.63 35.67
C VAL A 487 -11.17 7.71 34.51
N ASN A 488 -11.66 7.98 33.31
CA ASN A 488 -11.34 7.22 32.11
C ASN A 488 -10.70 8.16 31.09
N VAL A 489 -9.59 7.73 30.49
CA VAL A 489 -8.86 8.44 29.44
C VAL A 489 -8.72 7.46 28.29
N HIS A 490 -9.39 7.72 27.17
CA HIS A 490 -9.45 6.83 26.02
C HIS A 490 -8.91 7.52 24.76
N SER A 491 -7.98 6.86 24.07
CA SER A 491 -7.56 7.25 22.72
C SER A 491 -7.77 6.10 21.74
N LEU A 492 -8.37 6.40 20.59
CA LEU A 492 -8.60 5.44 19.50
C LEU A 492 -8.13 6.04 18.17
N THR A 493 -7.24 5.33 17.47
CA THR A 493 -7.00 5.53 16.04
C THR A 493 -7.53 4.34 15.25
N ASP A 494 -8.54 4.55 14.40
CA ASP A 494 -8.98 3.55 13.41
C ASP A 494 -8.59 4.00 12.00
N GLN A 495 -8.19 3.04 11.14
CA GLN A 495 -7.82 3.33 9.76
C GLN A 495 -8.30 2.24 8.78
N GLN A 496 -9.05 2.66 7.77
CA GLN A 496 -9.60 1.81 6.71
C GLN A 496 -9.14 2.36 5.36
N VAL A 497 -8.14 1.71 4.76
CA VAL A 497 -7.45 2.23 3.58
C VAL A 497 -7.49 1.20 2.45
N LEU A 498 -8.12 1.58 1.33
CA LEU A 498 -8.13 0.81 0.09
C LEU A 498 -7.40 1.57 -1.02
N ALA A 499 -6.18 1.14 -1.34
CA ALA A 499 -5.42 1.63 -2.48
C ALA A 499 -5.46 0.59 -3.62
N VAL A 500 -5.95 0.99 -4.80
CA VAL A 500 -5.93 0.11 -5.99
C VAL A 500 -5.41 0.87 -7.20
N VAL A 501 -4.40 0.31 -7.85
CA VAL A 501 -3.84 0.82 -9.10
C VAL A 501 -3.80 -0.29 -10.15
N GLU A 502 -4.50 -0.08 -11.25
CA GLU A 502 -4.47 -0.99 -12.40
C GLU A 502 -3.94 -0.25 -13.62
N ALA A 503 -3.12 -0.93 -14.43
CA ALA A 503 -2.55 -0.41 -15.65
C ALA A 503 -2.68 -1.49 -16.75
N GLY A 504 -3.18 -1.08 -17.92
CA GLY A 504 -3.64 -1.98 -18.98
C GLY A 504 -3.29 -1.48 -20.38
N ALA A 505 -2.44 -2.21 -21.10
CA ALA A 505 -2.01 -1.86 -22.46
C ALA A 505 -2.25 -3.00 -23.47
N GLU A 506 -3.10 -2.79 -24.47
CA GLU A 506 -3.22 -3.66 -25.66
C GLU A 506 -2.60 -2.96 -26.88
N GLY A 507 -1.38 -3.36 -27.23
CA GLY A 507 -0.59 -2.82 -28.32
C GLY A 507 -0.71 -3.65 -29.61
N ASN A 508 -0.60 -2.99 -30.76
CA ASN A 508 -0.54 -3.67 -32.05
C ASN A 508 0.80 -4.40 -32.21
N ASP A 509 1.94 -3.71 -32.08
CA ASP A 509 3.27 -4.35 -32.14
C ASP A 509 3.92 -4.38 -30.75
N VAL A 510 3.86 -3.26 -30.03
CA VAL A 510 4.44 -3.04 -28.70
C VAL A 510 3.38 -2.57 -27.71
N GLY A 511 3.26 -3.24 -26.56
CA GLY A 511 2.54 -2.77 -25.38
C GLY A 511 3.45 -2.76 -24.15
N VAL A 512 3.53 -1.64 -23.44
CA VAL A 512 4.31 -1.45 -22.21
C VAL A 512 3.45 -0.77 -21.16
N ASP A 513 3.34 -1.33 -19.96
CA ASP A 513 2.59 -0.69 -18.87
C ASP A 513 3.15 -0.99 -17.46
N GLY A 514 2.79 -0.13 -16.50
CA GLY A 514 3.33 -0.13 -15.14
C GLY A 514 2.36 0.42 -14.08
N ALA A 515 2.03 -0.38 -13.08
CA ALA A 515 1.21 0.04 -11.94
C ALA A 515 2.04 0.16 -10.66
N PHE A 516 2.08 1.33 -10.02
CA PHE A 516 2.82 1.56 -8.77
C PHE A 516 1.93 2.13 -7.66
N GLY A 517 1.74 1.36 -6.59
CA GLY A 517 0.98 1.74 -5.40
C GLY A 517 1.88 1.97 -4.20
N LEU A 518 1.72 3.11 -3.52
CA LEU A 518 2.40 3.42 -2.26
C LEU A 518 1.39 3.86 -1.21
N VAL A 519 1.35 3.16 -0.09
CA VAL A 519 0.63 3.56 1.12
C VAL A 519 1.66 3.78 2.23
N LYS A 520 1.76 5.00 2.76
CA LYS A 520 2.52 5.30 3.98
C LYS A 520 1.54 5.73 5.06
N LEU A 521 1.54 5.05 6.21
CA LEU A 521 0.69 5.39 7.35
C LEU A 521 1.53 5.61 8.60
N GLY A 522 1.25 6.71 9.30
CA GLY A 522 1.68 6.94 10.67
C GLY A 522 0.48 6.98 11.60
N HIS A 523 0.53 6.22 12.67
CA HIS A 523 -0.50 6.24 13.71
C HIS A 523 0.10 6.57 15.08
N GLN A 524 -0.66 7.31 15.88
CA GLN A 524 -0.32 7.62 17.26
C GLN A 524 -1.59 7.61 18.11
N SER A 525 -1.70 6.69 19.06
CA SER A 525 -2.81 6.61 20.02
C SER A 525 -2.24 6.67 21.43
N PHE A 526 -2.42 7.81 22.11
CA PHE A 526 -1.88 8.07 23.46
C PHE A 526 -2.99 8.38 24.48
N ALA A 527 -3.06 7.58 25.55
CA ALA A 527 -3.92 7.82 26.71
C ALA A 527 -3.05 7.90 27.98
N TYR A 528 -2.90 9.10 28.58
CA TYR A 528 -1.90 9.25 29.66
C TYR A 528 -2.20 10.26 30.76
N ILE A 529 -1.45 10.10 31.85
CA ILE A 529 -1.36 11.03 32.97
C ILE A 529 0.11 11.41 33.13
N GLU A 530 0.47 12.69 33.01
CA GLU A 530 1.85 13.17 33.17
C GLU A 530 2.40 12.89 34.58
N ASP A 531 3.73 12.77 34.69
CA ASP A 531 4.48 12.41 35.90
C ASP A 531 4.13 13.24 37.15
N ARG A 532 3.72 14.49 36.93
CA ARG A 532 3.42 15.51 37.97
C ARG A 532 1.94 15.76 38.22
N ALA A 533 1.02 14.99 37.65
CA ALA A 533 -0.41 15.15 37.90
C ALA A 533 -0.86 14.42 39.19
N ASP A 534 -1.83 15.02 39.91
CA ASP A 534 -2.47 14.45 41.09
C ASP A 534 -3.90 13.99 40.71
N VAL A 535 -4.14 12.68 40.65
CA VAL A 535 -5.41 12.09 40.19
C VAL A 535 -6.01 11.17 41.24
N PHE A 536 -7.26 11.41 41.60
CA PHE A 536 -8.00 10.64 42.61
C PHE A 536 -9.36 10.17 42.08
N ALA A 537 -9.61 8.86 42.11
CA ALA A 537 -10.90 8.26 41.75
C ALA A 537 -11.48 7.43 42.91
N GLY A 538 -12.81 7.45 43.05
CA GLY A 538 -13.52 6.68 44.08
C GLY A 538 -13.67 5.18 43.77
N ASN A 539 -13.45 4.77 42.52
CA ASN A 539 -13.62 3.39 42.05
C ASN A 539 -12.50 2.97 41.06
N ALA A 540 -12.33 3.64 39.91
CA ALA A 540 -11.31 3.26 38.93
C ALA A 540 -10.60 4.45 38.26
N VAL A 541 -9.33 4.24 37.88
CA VAL A 541 -8.62 5.01 36.84
C VAL A 541 -8.31 4.06 35.69
N ASN A 542 -8.82 4.33 34.50
CA ASN A 542 -8.53 3.54 33.30
C ASN A 542 -7.89 4.43 32.24
N LEU A 543 -6.77 3.98 31.68
CA LEU A 543 -6.05 4.59 30.58
C LEU A 543 -6.02 3.57 29.44
N ASP A 544 -6.79 3.84 28.39
CA ASP A 544 -7.07 2.89 27.32
C ASP A 544 -6.59 3.49 25.99
N ALA A 545 -5.61 2.86 25.34
CA ALA A 545 -5.02 3.33 24.08
C ALA A 545 -5.12 2.25 22.99
N ASP A 546 -6.01 2.47 22.03
CA ASP A 546 -6.31 1.55 20.94
C ASP A 546 -5.78 2.06 19.60
N ASN A 547 -5.19 1.17 18.80
CA ASN A 547 -5.01 1.37 17.36
C ASN A 547 -5.53 0.14 16.59
N THR A 548 -6.48 0.37 15.69
CA THR A 548 -7.06 -0.66 14.82
C THR A 548 -6.89 -0.30 13.34
N GLY A 549 -7.02 -1.29 12.47
CA GLY A 549 -7.38 -1.00 11.08
C GLY A 549 -7.04 -2.05 10.03
N HIS A 550 -7.54 -1.77 8.82
CA HIS A 550 -7.38 -2.57 7.62
C HIS A 550 -6.75 -1.73 6.50
N VAL A 551 -5.66 -2.23 5.92
CA VAL A 551 -4.91 -1.59 4.84
C VAL A 551 -4.79 -2.57 3.70
N VAL A 552 -5.42 -2.26 2.56
CA VAL A 552 -5.41 -3.08 1.35
C VAL A 552 -4.79 -2.28 0.22
N ASN A 553 -3.65 -2.75 -0.30
CA ASN A 553 -2.90 -2.09 -1.37
C ASN A 553 -2.68 -3.05 -2.53
N VAL A 554 -3.35 -2.82 -3.67
CA VAL A 554 -3.33 -3.71 -4.83
C VAL A 554 -2.78 -3.00 -6.06
N ALA A 555 -1.75 -3.57 -6.68
CA ALA A 555 -1.22 -3.15 -7.97
C ALA A 555 -1.42 -4.25 -9.04
N GLY A 556 -1.90 -3.85 -10.21
CA GLY A 556 -2.15 -4.72 -11.37
C GLY A 556 -1.56 -4.12 -12.64
N GLY A 557 -0.65 -4.82 -13.34
CA GLY A 557 -0.01 -4.32 -14.56
C GLY A 557 -0.05 -5.31 -15.72
N VAL A 558 -0.99 -5.16 -16.66
CA VAL A 558 -1.18 -6.10 -17.77
C VAL A 558 -0.88 -5.42 -19.12
N ALA A 559 0.11 -5.94 -19.84
CA ALA A 559 0.45 -5.47 -21.18
C ALA A 559 0.49 -6.60 -22.21
N SER A 560 0.05 -6.30 -23.43
CA SER A 560 0.15 -7.21 -24.56
C SER A 560 0.52 -6.49 -25.85
N GLY A 561 1.23 -7.18 -26.73
CA GLY A 561 1.57 -6.72 -28.08
C GLY A 561 1.63 -7.89 -29.05
N GLN A 562 1.82 -7.65 -30.35
CA GLN A 562 2.17 -8.75 -31.25
C GLN A 562 3.63 -9.19 -31.08
N ASP A 563 4.56 -8.23 -31.01
CA ASP A 563 6.00 -8.47 -30.97
C ASP A 563 6.58 -8.29 -29.55
N VAL A 564 6.12 -7.30 -28.78
CA VAL A 564 6.61 -7.01 -27.41
C VAL A 564 5.47 -6.71 -26.45
N GLY A 565 5.46 -7.38 -25.29
CA GLY A 565 4.62 -7.06 -24.14
C GLY A 565 5.46 -6.89 -22.88
N VAL A 566 5.30 -5.78 -22.16
CA VAL A 566 5.98 -5.53 -20.88
C VAL A 566 4.95 -5.03 -19.85
N GLY A 567 4.52 -5.90 -18.94
CA GLY A 567 3.62 -5.52 -17.84
C GLY A 567 4.40 -5.54 -16.54
N THR A 568 4.34 -4.48 -15.75
CA THR A 568 5.01 -4.44 -14.44
C THR A 568 4.08 -3.91 -13.38
N SER A 569 4.22 -4.39 -12.13
CA SER A 569 3.54 -3.74 -11.02
C SER A 569 4.39 -3.71 -9.75
N GLY A 570 4.01 -2.85 -8.82
CA GLY A 570 4.62 -2.77 -7.50
C GLY A 570 3.67 -2.14 -6.50
N ALA A 571 3.49 -2.79 -5.35
CA ALA A 571 2.67 -2.30 -4.24
C ALA A 571 3.52 -2.28 -2.97
N PHE A 572 3.56 -1.12 -2.31
CA PHE A 572 4.38 -0.85 -1.14
C PHE A 572 3.53 -0.24 -0.03
N THR A 573 3.48 -0.91 1.12
CA THR A 573 2.79 -0.43 2.32
C THR A 573 3.78 -0.29 3.47
N ILE A 574 3.87 0.91 4.02
CA ILE A 574 4.87 1.29 5.02
C ILE A 574 4.16 1.92 6.22
N THR A 575 4.25 1.27 7.38
CA THR A 575 3.79 1.82 8.66
C THR A 575 5.00 2.28 9.47
N ALA A 576 5.06 3.57 9.77
CA ALA A 576 6.19 4.22 10.45
C ALA A 576 5.71 5.46 11.22
N GLY A 577 6.57 6.04 12.05
CA GLY A 577 6.25 7.23 12.84
C GLY A 577 5.68 8.38 12.02
N THR A 578 4.80 9.16 12.65
CA THR A 578 4.04 10.23 12.00
C THR A 578 4.96 11.29 11.42
N SER A 579 4.64 11.79 10.23
CA SER A 579 5.53 12.64 9.45
C SER A 579 5.65 14.07 10.00
N VAL A 580 4.82 14.43 11.00
CA VAL A 580 4.71 15.79 11.57
C VAL A 580 5.65 16.03 12.76
N ILE A 581 6.25 14.98 13.35
CA ILE A 581 7.16 15.13 14.51
C ILE A 581 8.44 15.91 14.14
N ASP A 582 8.84 15.92 12.87
CA ASP A 582 10.02 16.65 12.35
C ASP A 582 9.87 18.20 12.39
N LEU A 583 8.70 18.73 12.83
CA LEU A 583 8.46 20.17 12.96
C LEU A 583 8.71 20.73 14.38
N VAL A 584 8.97 19.88 15.38
CA VAL A 584 9.26 20.31 16.77
C VAL A 584 10.75 20.22 17.12
N GLY A 585 11.62 20.22 16.09
CA GLY A 585 13.03 20.60 16.25
C GLY A 585 13.86 19.71 17.15
N ASP A 586 13.56 18.41 17.18
CA ASP A 586 14.41 17.38 17.78
C ASP A 586 15.04 16.53 16.66
N THR A 587 16.32 16.80 16.37
CA THR A 587 17.13 16.00 15.45
C THR A 587 17.81 14.82 16.15
N ASP A 588 17.53 14.64 17.44
CA ASP A 588 18.31 13.83 18.36
C ASP A 588 17.44 12.69 18.98
N GLU A 589 16.29 12.34 18.38
CA GLU A 589 15.51 11.11 18.67
C GLU A 589 16.27 9.81 18.24
N GLU A 590 17.60 9.74 18.44
CA GLU A 590 18.44 8.53 18.43
C GLU A 590 18.28 7.70 19.73
N GLY A 591 17.07 7.66 20.28
CA GLY A 591 16.64 6.46 21.01
C GLY A 591 16.59 5.26 20.05
N PRO A 592 16.68 4.01 20.54
CA PRO A 592 16.64 2.82 19.67
C PRO A 592 15.32 2.60 18.89
N PHE A 593 14.37 3.54 18.97
CA PHE A 593 12.99 3.44 18.49
C PHE A 593 12.48 4.69 17.73
N GLY A 594 13.38 5.58 17.28
CA GLY A 594 13.00 6.74 16.44
C GLY A 594 12.31 6.30 15.13
N GLY A 595 11.21 6.98 14.77
CA GLY A 595 10.48 6.71 13.51
C GLY A 595 9.52 5.50 13.51
N ARG A 596 9.03 5.07 14.68
CA ARG A 596 7.95 4.06 14.82
C ARG A 596 6.57 4.69 15.04
N SER A 597 5.50 4.04 14.58
CA SER A 597 4.14 4.32 15.05
C SER A 597 3.98 3.90 16.52
N ARG A 598 3.10 4.54 17.29
CA ARG A 598 3.09 4.39 18.77
C ARG A 598 1.67 4.29 19.33
N THR A 599 1.40 3.21 20.07
CA THR A 599 0.17 3.03 20.86
C THR A 599 0.57 2.92 22.33
N ARG A 600 0.16 3.87 23.18
CA ARG A 600 0.66 3.97 24.55
C ARG A 600 -0.40 4.38 25.58
N ALA A 601 -0.55 3.57 26.63
CA ALA A 601 -1.32 3.91 27.82
C ALA A 601 -0.42 4.02 29.05
N PHE A 602 -0.28 5.21 29.66
CA PHE A 602 0.79 5.41 30.66
C PHE A 602 0.56 6.46 31.75
N ILE A 603 1.30 6.30 32.85
CA ILE A 603 1.49 7.31 33.88
C ILE A 603 2.98 7.67 33.91
N GLY A 604 3.35 8.91 33.58
CA GLY A 604 4.75 9.37 33.50
C GLY A 604 4.97 10.40 32.38
N ASP A 605 6.23 10.83 32.19
CA ASP A 605 6.59 11.90 31.24
C ASP A 605 6.37 11.48 29.78
N ALA A 606 5.59 12.27 29.03
CA ALA A 606 5.33 12.08 27.60
C ALA A 606 6.49 12.48 26.67
N ARG A 607 7.48 13.27 27.15
CA ARG A 607 8.60 13.83 26.36
C ARG A 607 9.94 13.08 26.54
N GLU A 608 9.87 11.77 26.71
CA GLU A 608 10.95 10.95 27.24
C GLU A 608 12.32 11.09 26.55
N GLU A 609 13.23 11.84 27.20
CA GLU A 609 14.61 11.38 27.42
C GLU A 609 15.13 11.90 28.78
N VAL A 610 14.78 11.20 29.86
CA VAL A 610 15.31 11.52 31.21
C VAL A 610 16.55 10.67 31.49
N GLY A 611 17.67 11.34 31.74
CA GLY A 611 18.93 10.66 32.06
C GLY A 611 18.88 9.82 33.37
N PRO A 612 19.91 9.01 33.65
CA PRO A 612 19.91 7.97 34.69
C PRO A 612 19.92 8.47 36.16
N MET A 613 19.37 9.64 36.45
CA MET A 613 19.13 10.18 37.79
C MET A 613 17.68 10.65 38.02
N GLY A 614 16.76 10.42 37.07
CA GLY A 614 15.36 10.87 37.15
C GLY A 614 15.21 12.40 37.03
N THR A 615 13.96 12.88 37.02
CA THR A 615 13.63 14.31 36.79
C THR A 615 14.09 15.25 37.92
N GLY A 616 14.39 14.73 39.11
CA GLY A 616 14.94 15.48 40.23
C GLY A 616 14.04 16.62 40.75
N GLY A 617 12.72 16.49 40.56
CA GLY A 617 11.74 17.56 40.72
C GLY A 617 10.59 17.28 41.69
N GLU A 618 9.49 18.00 41.49
CA GLU A 618 8.16 17.65 42.02
C GLU A 618 7.62 16.44 41.24
N THR A 619 6.84 15.58 41.88
CA THR A 619 6.27 14.34 41.32
C THR A 619 4.81 14.22 41.77
N GLY A 620 3.94 13.65 40.93
CA GLY A 620 2.50 13.51 41.19
C GLY A 620 2.10 12.17 41.81
N LYS A 621 0.81 12.05 42.17
CA LYS A 621 0.22 10.82 42.72
C LYS A 621 -1.08 10.41 41.99
N VAL A 622 -1.22 9.12 41.68
CA VAL A 622 -2.48 8.52 41.19
C VAL A 622 -3.06 7.57 42.24
N VAL A 623 -4.35 7.68 42.56
CA VAL A 623 -5.04 6.87 43.58
C VAL A 623 -6.42 6.40 43.12
N ALA A 624 -6.65 5.09 43.20
CA ALA A 624 -7.99 4.49 43.03
C ALA A 624 -8.06 3.11 43.71
N PRO A 625 -9.25 2.51 43.85
CA PRO A 625 -9.37 1.07 44.09
C PRO A 625 -8.79 0.22 42.95
N GLU A 626 -9.12 0.53 41.70
CA GLU A 626 -8.56 -0.15 40.53
C GLU A 626 -7.85 0.83 39.60
N ILE A 627 -6.68 0.45 39.11
CA ILE A 627 -5.92 1.21 38.11
C ILE A 627 -5.60 0.27 36.95
N THR A 628 -6.04 0.64 35.75
CA THR A 628 -5.86 -0.14 34.53
C THR A 628 -5.18 0.73 33.47
N LEU A 629 -4.08 0.21 32.90
CA LEU A 629 -3.43 0.73 31.71
C LEU A 629 -3.52 -0.38 30.65
N ASP A 630 -4.33 -0.16 29.61
CA ASP A 630 -4.52 -1.09 28.49
C ASP A 630 -4.03 -0.41 27.20
N ALA A 631 -3.11 -1.05 26.46
CA ALA A 631 -2.68 -0.62 25.13
C ALA A 631 -2.87 -1.77 24.13
N PHE A 632 -3.64 -1.54 23.07
CA PHE A 632 -4.04 -2.55 22.10
C PHE A 632 -3.72 -2.13 20.66
N ASN A 633 -3.04 -3.00 19.91
CA ASN A 633 -2.73 -2.79 18.50
C ASN A 633 -3.17 -3.98 17.65
N ASP A 634 -4.04 -3.72 16.67
CA ASP A 634 -4.58 -4.70 15.74
C ASP A 634 -4.62 -4.10 14.31
N LEU A 635 -3.47 -4.21 13.61
CA LEU A 635 -3.29 -3.69 12.27
C LEU A 635 -3.14 -4.83 11.26
N HIS A 636 -4.10 -4.92 10.35
CA HIS A 636 -4.10 -5.86 9.23
C HIS A 636 -3.67 -5.14 7.94
N ALA A 637 -2.53 -5.54 7.36
CA ALA A 637 -1.98 -5.00 6.13
C ALA A 637 -1.86 -6.07 5.03
N MET A 638 -2.62 -5.94 3.96
CA MET A 638 -2.59 -6.79 2.77
C MET A 638 -2.09 -6.00 1.55
N THR A 639 -0.92 -6.38 1.04
CA THR A 639 -0.29 -5.75 -0.13
C THR A 639 -0.08 -6.77 -1.23
N VAL A 640 -0.67 -6.54 -2.40
CA VAL A 640 -0.62 -7.48 -3.53
C VAL A 640 -0.23 -6.78 -4.83
N SER A 641 0.62 -7.42 -5.61
CA SER A 641 1.20 -6.92 -6.87
C SER A 641 1.13 -8.04 -7.90
N THR A 642 0.48 -7.80 -9.04
CA THR A 642 0.32 -8.80 -10.10
C THR A 642 0.53 -8.19 -11.48
N SER A 643 1.23 -8.89 -12.37
CA SER A 643 1.47 -8.42 -13.72
C SER A 643 1.34 -9.53 -14.76
N GLY A 644 0.94 -9.11 -15.96
CA GLY A 644 0.71 -9.96 -17.11
C GLY A 644 1.44 -9.41 -18.33
N ALA A 645 2.14 -10.27 -19.08
CA ALA A 645 2.77 -9.90 -20.34
C ALA A 645 2.50 -10.92 -21.45
N ALA A 646 2.08 -10.49 -22.64
CA ALA A 646 1.83 -11.40 -23.76
C ALA A 646 2.34 -10.87 -25.11
N SER A 647 3.00 -11.72 -25.89
CA SER A 647 3.30 -11.47 -27.32
C SER A 647 2.47 -12.40 -28.21
N GLN A 648 1.51 -11.88 -28.98
CA GLN A 648 0.53 -12.72 -29.70
C GLN A 648 0.85 -12.97 -31.18
N GLY A 649 1.66 -12.13 -31.84
CA GLY A 649 1.78 -12.12 -33.31
C GLY A 649 3.10 -12.64 -33.87
N ALA A 650 3.19 -12.66 -35.21
CA ALA A 650 4.38 -13.07 -35.94
C ALA A 650 4.96 -11.87 -36.70
N PHE A 651 6.24 -11.56 -36.45
CA PHE A 651 6.97 -10.42 -37.01
C PHE A 651 6.63 -10.09 -38.47
N GLY A 652 6.07 -8.91 -38.67
CA GLY A 652 5.74 -8.36 -39.98
C GLY A 652 6.94 -7.77 -40.71
N SER A 653 7.76 -8.61 -41.35
CA SER A 653 8.72 -8.24 -42.43
C SER A 653 9.65 -7.04 -42.19
N ILE A 654 10.90 -7.30 -41.78
CA ILE A 654 11.99 -6.33 -41.92
C ILE A 654 12.52 -6.34 -43.37
N GLY A 655 11.77 -5.68 -44.27
CA GLY A 655 12.23 -5.29 -45.60
C GLY A 655 12.08 -6.34 -46.74
N PRO A 656 12.20 -5.88 -48.01
CA PRO A 656 11.71 -6.62 -49.18
C PRO A 656 12.72 -7.65 -49.73
N ASN A 657 13.16 -8.61 -48.91
CA ASN A 657 14.03 -9.72 -49.36
C ASN A 657 13.54 -11.08 -48.81
N GLU A 658 12.74 -11.79 -49.62
CA GLU A 658 12.15 -13.10 -49.35
C GLU A 658 13.18 -14.27 -49.31
N ARG A 659 14.19 -14.21 -48.43
CA ARG A 659 15.19 -15.29 -48.28
C ARG A 659 15.26 -15.95 -46.92
N PHE A 660 14.55 -15.42 -45.94
CA PHE A 660 14.24 -16.10 -44.69
C PHE A 660 12.73 -16.11 -44.57
N GLN A 661 12.12 -17.30 -44.59
CA GLN A 661 10.70 -17.43 -44.25
C GLN A 661 10.55 -16.96 -42.80
N GLY A 662 9.64 -16.03 -42.56
CA GLY A 662 9.63 -15.22 -41.33
C GLY A 662 9.66 -16.08 -40.07
N MET A 663 10.77 -16.02 -39.34
CA MET A 663 10.76 -16.42 -37.93
C MET A 663 9.94 -15.37 -37.20
N ALA A 664 8.85 -15.79 -36.55
CA ALA A 664 8.24 -14.95 -35.54
C ALA A 664 9.31 -14.63 -34.46
N PHE A 665 9.16 -13.51 -33.77
CA PHE A 665 9.92 -13.22 -32.56
C PHE A 665 8.94 -12.53 -31.62
N GLY A 666 9.00 -12.82 -30.33
CA GLY A 666 8.00 -12.31 -29.41
C GLY A 666 8.51 -12.38 -27.99
N VAL A 667 8.51 -11.23 -27.32
CA VAL A 667 9.18 -11.00 -26.06
C VAL A 667 8.16 -10.52 -25.02
N GLY A 668 8.01 -11.28 -23.94
CA GLY A 668 7.17 -10.93 -22.81
C GLY A 668 8.01 -10.75 -21.54
N PHE A 669 7.90 -9.60 -20.88
CA PHE A 669 8.50 -9.33 -19.56
C PHE A 669 7.42 -9.00 -18.53
N SER A 670 7.41 -9.72 -17.41
CA SER A 670 6.52 -9.48 -16.27
C SER A 670 7.33 -9.44 -14.97
N GLY A 671 7.02 -8.48 -14.09
CA GLY A 671 7.81 -8.16 -12.91
C GLY A 671 6.97 -7.50 -11.82
N ASP A 672 6.90 -8.14 -10.65
CA ASP A 672 6.06 -7.72 -9.52
C ASP A 672 6.80 -7.61 -8.20
N VAL A 673 6.44 -6.61 -7.40
CA VAL A 673 6.95 -6.36 -6.06
C VAL A 673 5.80 -6.06 -5.10
N ALA A 674 5.54 -6.94 -4.14
CA ALA A 674 4.64 -6.66 -3.02
C ALA A 674 5.45 -6.51 -1.73
N LEU A 675 5.29 -5.39 -1.02
CA LEU A 675 6.11 -5.07 0.16
C LEU A 675 5.25 -4.52 1.30
N ASN A 676 5.31 -5.15 2.47
CA ASN A 676 4.92 -4.53 3.75
C ASN A 676 6.17 -4.24 4.60
N GLN A 677 6.25 -3.06 5.21
CA GLN A 677 7.22 -2.74 6.26
C GLN A 677 6.50 -2.07 7.43
N LEU A 678 6.37 -2.76 8.56
CA LEU A 678 5.70 -2.26 9.76
C LEU A 678 6.71 -2.02 10.90
N ASN A 679 6.82 -0.77 11.34
CA ASN A 679 7.67 -0.36 12.45
C ASN A 679 6.80 0.35 13.50
N TYR A 680 6.49 -0.32 14.61
CA TYR A 680 5.59 0.22 15.64
C TYR A 680 5.98 -0.23 17.06
N ALA A 681 5.34 0.36 18.06
CA ALA A 681 5.50 0.00 19.47
C ALA A 681 4.17 0.14 20.22
N THR A 682 3.83 -0.89 21.01
CA THR A 682 2.63 -0.95 21.85
C THR A 682 3.07 -1.04 23.30
N GLU A 683 2.87 0.00 24.10
CA GLU A 683 3.52 0.11 25.42
C GLU A 683 2.54 0.55 26.52
N THR A 684 2.54 -0.16 27.65
CA THR A 684 1.96 0.32 28.91
C THR A 684 3.06 0.54 29.92
N PHE A 685 3.05 1.68 30.63
CA PHE A 685 4.06 1.91 31.66
C PHE A 685 3.67 2.88 32.76
N ILE A 686 4.36 2.72 33.90
CA ILE A 686 4.39 3.69 34.99
C ILE A 686 5.84 4.12 35.21
N ARG A 687 6.14 5.41 35.06
CA ARG A 687 7.48 5.99 35.27
C ARG A 687 7.47 7.37 35.91
N ASP A 688 8.58 7.71 36.56
CA ASP A 688 8.92 9.05 37.12
C ASP A 688 7.89 9.67 38.08
N THR A 689 6.91 8.89 38.57
CA THR A 689 5.83 9.33 39.46
C THR A 689 6.08 8.94 40.93
N GLU A 690 5.59 9.73 41.90
CA GLU A 690 5.90 9.51 43.33
C GLU A 690 5.36 8.15 43.77
N ILE A 691 4.07 7.93 43.49
CA ILE A 691 3.31 6.77 43.96
C ILE A 691 2.03 6.57 43.15
N VAL A 692 1.83 5.33 42.67
CA VAL A 692 0.57 4.83 42.14
C VAL A 692 -0.04 3.86 43.16
N ASP A 693 -1.22 4.20 43.67
CA ASP A 693 -1.86 3.58 44.84
C ASP A 693 -3.21 2.97 44.43
N ALA A 694 -3.17 1.69 44.05
CA ALA A 694 -4.28 0.92 43.50
C ALA A 694 -4.83 -0.04 44.56
N THR A 695 -5.68 0.42 45.47
CA THR A 695 -5.96 -0.30 46.74
C THR A 695 -6.57 -1.71 46.61
N ASN A 696 -7.03 -2.11 45.41
CA ASN A 696 -7.47 -3.48 45.07
C ASN A 696 -6.61 -4.10 43.94
N ARG A 697 -6.57 -3.48 42.75
CA ARG A 697 -5.95 -4.08 41.54
C ARG A 697 -5.20 -3.05 40.71
N LEU A 698 -3.97 -3.39 40.31
CA LEU A 698 -3.18 -2.70 39.29
C LEU A 698 -2.99 -3.63 38.08
N LEU A 699 -3.36 -3.19 36.89
CA LEU A 699 -3.13 -3.91 35.63
C LEU A 699 -2.40 -3.01 34.63
N LEU A 700 -1.28 -3.49 34.12
CA LEU A 700 -0.59 -2.97 32.93
C LEU A 700 -0.66 -4.07 31.87
N ASN A 701 -1.26 -3.80 30.72
CA ASN A 701 -1.51 -4.78 29.68
C ASN A 701 -1.28 -4.20 28.28
N ALA A 702 -0.18 -4.61 27.65
CA ALA A 702 0.12 -4.28 26.26
C ALA A 702 -0.14 -5.52 25.39
N THR A 703 -1.02 -5.39 24.40
CA THR A 703 -1.44 -6.46 23.51
C THR A 703 -1.27 -6.06 22.05
N ASP A 704 -0.61 -6.89 21.27
CA ASP A 704 -0.31 -6.68 19.86
C ASP A 704 -0.69 -7.92 19.04
N ALA A 705 -1.36 -7.73 17.91
CA ALA A 705 -1.87 -8.84 17.09
C ALA A 705 -1.92 -8.54 15.57
N PRO A 706 -0.83 -8.07 14.94
CA PRO A 706 -0.85 -7.68 13.53
C PRO A 706 -1.06 -8.87 12.58
N GLN A 707 -1.64 -8.58 11.42
CA GLN A 707 -1.61 -9.49 10.27
C GLN A 707 -0.94 -8.81 9.08
N LEU A 708 0.14 -9.39 8.57
CA LEU A 708 0.83 -8.94 7.36
C LEU A 708 0.64 -9.97 6.25
N VAL A 709 0.12 -9.55 5.11
CA VAL A 709 -0.03 -10.37 3.90
C VAL A 709 0.66 -9.68 2.73
N SER A 710 1.65 -10.34 2.12
CA SER A 710 2.26 -9.86 0.86
C SER A 710 2.11 -10.91 -0.25
N GLY A 711 1.64 -10.48 -1.42
CA GLY A 711 1.36 -11.36 -2.56
C GLY A 711 1.93 -10.82 -3.88
N ALA A 712 2.84 -11.54 -4.53
CA ALA A 712 3.40 -11.16 -5.83
C ALA A 712 3.09 -12.21 -6.91
N GLY A 713 2.62 -11.80 -8.10
CA GLY A 713 2.16 -12.74 -9.14
C GLY A 713 2.44 -12.30 -10.57
N ALA A 714 3.56 -12.77 -11.12
CA ALA A 714 4.11 -12.33 -12.41
C ALA A 714 3.94 -13.42 -13.48
N VAL A 715 3.13 -13.20 -14.52
CA VAL A 715 2.89 -14.20 -15.59
C VAL A 715 3.19 -13.64 -16.98
N THR A 716 3.99 -14.36 -17.76
CA THR A 716 4.31 -13.98 -19.15
C THR A 716 4.08 -15.09 -20.17
N PHE A 717 3.72 -14.72 -21.40
CA PHE A 717 3.58 -15.62 -22.55
C PHE A 717 4.26 -15.04 -23.81
N GLY A 718 5.49 -15.50 -24.09
CA GLY A 718 6.26 -15.12 -25.27
C GLY A 718 6.05 -16.06 -26.47
N ASN A 719 6.26 -15.58 -27.69
CA ASN A 719 6.41 -16.48 -28.84
C ASN A 719 7.80 -17.13 -28.83
N HIS A 720 8.85 -16.38 -28.46
CA HIS A 720 10.22 -16.91 -28.35
C HIS A 720 10.83 -16.70 -26.97
N PHE A 721 10.50 -15.60 -26.28
CA PHE A 721 11.15 -15.22 -25.03
C PHE A 721 10.12 -14.78 -24.01
N GLY A 722 10.08 -15.46 -22.86
CA GLY A 722 9.33 -15.02 -21.68
C GLY A 722 10.26 -14.93 -20.47
N ILE A 723 10.19 -13.81 -19.73
CA ILE A 723 10.61 -13.73 -18.33
C ILE A 723 9.46 -13.25 -17.45
N GLY A 724 9.13 -14.02 -16.42
CA GLY A 724 8.24 -13.61 -15.32
C GLY A 724 8.98 -13.64 -14.00
N GLY A 725 8.86 -12.59 -13.18
CA GLY A 725 9.57 -12.46 -11.90
C GLY A 725 8.68 -11.87 -10.80
N ALA A 726 8.43 -12.63 -9.73
CA ALA A 726 7.66 -12.16 -8.58
C ALA A 726 8.55 -12.01 -7.33
N PHE A 727 8.45 -10.89 -6.62
CA PHE A 727 9.11 -10.66 -5.34
C PHE A 727 8.10 -10.21 -4.28
N ALA A 728 8.04 -10.93 -3.16
CA ALA A 728 7.17 -10.60 -2.03
C ALA A 728 8.00 -10.42 -0.76
N TYR A 729 7.73 -9.33 -0.02
CA TYR A 729 8.46 -8.94 1.17
C TYR A 729 7.51 -8.61 2.34
N ASN A 730 7.86 -9.14 3.51
CA ASN A 730 7.29 -8.72 4.78
C ASN A 730 8.41 -8.37 5.77
N GLY A 731 8.45 -7.11 6.20
CA GLY A 731 9.36 -6.61 7.21
C GLY A 731 8.58 -6.10 8.42
N GLN A 732 9.03 -6.49 9.62
CA GLN A 732 8.39 -6.09 10.86
C GLN A 732 9.45 -5.85 11.93
N ASP A 733 9.34 -4.72 12.63
CA ASP A 733 10.13 -4.41 13.83
C ASP A 733 9.15 -3.94 14.92
N ALA A 734 8.65 -4.92 15.68
CA ALA A 734 7.59 -4.78 16.67
C ALA A 734 8.13 -4.92 18.10
N VAL A 735 7.61 -4.08 19.00
CA VAL A 735 7.96 -4.07 20.42
C VAL A 735 6.69 -3.86 21.24
N THR A 736 6.41 -4.81 22.12
CA THR A 736 5.20 -4.83 22.96
C THR A 736 5.63 -4.86 24.43
N ARG A 737 5.51 -3.74 25.15
CA ARG A 737 6.06 -3.61 26.52
C ARG A 737 5.02 -3.29 27.59
N SER A 738 5.19 -3.88 28.76
CA SER A 738 4.49 -3.49 29.98
C SER A 738 5.46 -3.37 31.14
N TYR A 739 5.68 -2.17 31.68
CA TYR A 739 6.70 -2.00 32.72
C TYR A 739 6.44 -0.90 33.76
N VAL A 740 7.05 -1.06 34.94
CA VAL A 740 7.13 -0.02 35.97
C VAL A 740 8.60 0.30 36.22
N GLN A 741 9.01 1.56 36.12
CA GLN A 741 10.40 1.99 36.32
C GLN A 741 10.43 3.30 37.12
N ASP A 742 11.46 3.55 37.94
CA ASP A 742 11.63 4.84 38.66
C ASP A 742 10.43 5.30 39.52
N ALA A 743 9.49 4.41 39.84
CA ALA A 743 8.21 4.72 40.49
C ALA A 743 7.89 3.79 41.66
N THR A 744 7.01 4.24 42.56
CA THR A 744 6.47 3.40 43.65
C THR A 744 5.06 2.91 43.29
N ILE A 745 4.79 1.60 43.42
CA ILE A 745 3.45 1.03 43.24
C ILE A 745 2.96 0.33 44.51
N GLN A 746 1.67 0.47 44.81
CA GLN A 746 0.99 -0.19 45.93
C GLN A 746 -0.33 -0.81 45.46
N SER A 747 -0.57 -2.09 45.77
CA SER A 747 -1.80 -2.82 45.40
C SER A 747 -2.02 -4.09 46.22
N GLN A 748 -3.20 -4.72 46.15
CA GLN A 748 -3.35 -6.12 46.58
C GLN A 748 -2.93 -7.06 45.44
N ASP A 749 -3.51 -6.93 44.25
CA ASP A 749 -3.12 -7.68 43.05
C ASP A 749 -2.44 -6.75 42.03
N ALA A 750 -1.25 -7.13 41.55
CA ALA A 750 -0.52 -6.40 40.51
C ALA A 750 -0.17 -7.33 39.34
N GLN A 751 -0.68 -7.00 38.16
CA GLN A 751 -0.50 -7.75 36.93
C GLN A 751 0.19 -6.88 35.88
N ILE A 752 1.35 -7.34 35.40
CA ILE A 752 2.13 -6.68 34.35
C ILE A 752 2.24 -7.69 33.20
N LEU A 753 1.48 -7.45 32.13
CA LEU A 753 1.23 -8.40 31.05
C LEU A 753 1.64 -7.79 29.71
N SER A 754 2.48 -8.48 28.94
CA SER A 754 2.79 -8.15 27.55
C SER A 754 2.50 -9.37 26.68
N GLN A 755 1.75 -9.17 25.59
CA GLN A 755 1.27 -10.23 24.70
C GLN A 755 1.41 -9.80 23.23
N SER A 756 2.16 -10.56 22.43
CA SER A 756 2.23 -10.37 20.97
C SER A 756 1.76 -11.64 20.25
N THR A 757 0.93 -11.51 19.22
CA THR A 757 0.41 -12.63 18.42
C THR A 757 0.41 -12.27 16.93
N ASP A 758 1.57 -12.38 16.30
CA ASP A 758 1.78 -11.85 14.96
C ASP A 758 1.51 -12.93 13.90
N SER A 759 0.93 -12.52 12.77
CA SER A 759 0.66 -13.37 11.62
C SER A 759 1.30 -12.81 10.35
N VAL A 760 2.26 -13.51 9.77
CA VAL A 760 2.97 -13.10 8.55
C VAL A 760 2.74 -14.12 7.43
N ILE A 761 2.12 -13.68 6.34
CA ILE A 761 1.80 -14.47 5.14
C ILE A 761 2.51 -13.86 3.93
N THR A 762 3.30 -14.66 3.21
CA THR A 762 3.96 -14.21 1.98
C THR A 762 3.76 -15.24 0.88
N VAL A 763 3.29 -14.77 -0.28
CA VAL A 763 3.09 -15.61 -1.47
C VAL A 763 3.79 -14.93 -2.64
N SER A 764 4.66 -15.65 -3.36
CA SER A 764 5.13 -15.21 -4.68
C SER A 764 4.97 -16.31 -5.71
N ASN A 765 4.53 -15.96 -6.91
CA ASN A 765 4.39 -16.90 -8.02
C ASN A 765 4.91 -16.31 -9.34
N GLY A 766 5.95 -16.92 -9.89
CA GLY A 766 6.48 -16.62 -11.22
C GLY A 766 5.94 -17.60 -12.26
N GLY A 767 5.41 -17.09 -13.37
CA GLY A 767 4.92 -17.86 -14.50
C GLY A 767 5.55 -17.40 -15.81
N SER A 768 6.06 -18.33 -16.61
CA SER A 768 6.58 -18.02 -17.95
C SER A 768 6.26 -19.12 -18.96
N GLY A 769 5.53 -18.76 -20.01
CA GLY A 769 5.30 -19.59 -21.19
C GLY A 769 6.09 -19.09 -22.40
N ALA A 770 6.63 -19.99 -23.23
CA ALA A 770 7.10 -19.65 -24.58
C ALA A 770 6.74 -20.70 -25.63
N LYS A 771 6.51 -20.31 -26.89
CA LYS A 771 6.18 -21.28 -27.96
C LYS A 771 7.40 -22.01 -28.51
N ASN A 772 8.56 -21.34 -28.61
CA ASN A 772 9.67 -21.81 -29.45
C ASN A 772 11.08 -21.86 -28.84
N SER A 773 11.41 -21.16 -27.73
CA SER A 773 12.84 -20.99 -27.36
C SER A 773 13.13 -20.91 -25.87
N VAL A 774 12.77 -19.81 -25.20
CA VAL A 774 13.18 -19.49 -23.83
C VAL A 774 11.98 -19.08 -22.98
N ALA A 775 11.79 -19.76 -21.86
CA ALA A 775 10.91 -19.33 -20.77
C ALA A 775 11.67 -19.36 -19.45
N VAL A 776 11.65 -18.25 -18.69
CA VAL A 776 12.26 -18.18 -17.36
C VAL A 776 11.29 -17.59 -16.36
N ALA A 777 10.94 -18.36 -15.34
CA ALA A 777 10.09 -17.96 -14.23
C ALA A 777 10.90 -17.89 -12.95
N GLY A 778 10.84 -16.75 -12.27
CA GLY A 778 11.49 -16.50 -10.99
C GLY A 778 10.47 -16.12 -9.91
N SER A 779 10.63 -16.65 -8.70
CA SER A 779 9.95 -16.13 -7.52
C SER A 779 10.87 -16.08 -6.31
N VAL A 780 10.74 -15.01 -5.52
CA VAL A 780 11.52 -14.81 -4.30
C VAL A 780 10.61 -14.25 -3.20
N ASN A 781 10.51 -14.98 -2.10
CA ASN A 781 10.01 -14.45 -0.84
C ASN A 781 11.19 -13.97 0.01
N PHE A 782 11.04 -12.83 0.69
CA PHE A 782 11.99 -12.37 1.70
C PHE A 782 11.29 -11.80 2.94
N HIS A 783 11.59 -12.33 4.12
CA HIS A 783 10.99 -11.90 5.38
C HIS A 783 12.07 -11.41 6.36
N ASN A 784 11.80 -10.30 7.06
CA ASN A 784 12.64 -9.84 8.17
C ASN A 784 11.75 -9.40 9.33
N VAL A 785 11.46 -10.32 10.24
CA VAL A 785 10.53 -10.14 11.36
C VAL A 785 11.33 -10.15 12.66
N ASN A 786 11.25 -9.07 13.42
CA ASN A 786 11.70 -9.01 14.80
C ASN A 786 10.52 -8.61 15.69
N ASN A 787 10.18 -9.48 16.63
CA ASN A 787 9.18 -9.23 17.66
C ASN A 787 9.82 -9.39 19.05
N LEU A 788 9.59 -8.41 19.91
CA LEU A 788 9.95 -8.42 21.31
C LEU A 788 8.73 -8.10 22.19
N ALA A 789 8.24 -9.10 22.91
CA ALA A 789 7.39 -8.91 24.08
C ALA A 789 8.26 -8.72 25.34
N GLU A 790 7.91 -7.76 26.20
CA GLU A 790 8.64 -7.47 27.44
C GLU A 790 7.70 -7.08 28.59
N ALA A 791 7.85 -7.70 29.75
CA ALA A 791 7.09 -7.38 30.97
C ALA A 791 8.03 -7.25 32.18
N ALA A 792 7.99 -6.12 32.90
CA ALA A 792 8.96 -5.90 33.99
C ALA A 792 8.46 -5.06 35.16
N VAL A 793 8.94 -5.40 36.36
CA VAL A 793 9.20 -4.38 37.39
C VAL A 793 10.64 -3.92 37.13
N GLY A 794 10.79 -2.90 36.30
CA GLY A 794 12.06 -2.38 35.79
C GLY A 794 12.93 -1.68 36.84
N ASP A 795 13.99 -1.04 36.36
CA ASP A 795 15.04 -0.48 37.23
C ASP A 795 14.50 0.56 38.24
N ARG A 796 15.05 0.53 39.46
CA ARG A 796 14.74 1.44 40.58
C ARG A 796 13.27 1.48 41.03
N ALA A 797 12.40 0.62 40.50
CA ALA A 797 10.99 0.56 40.90
C ALA A 797 10.79 -0.02 42.32
N HIS A 798 9.84 0.54 43.06
CA HIS A 798 9.48 0.11 44.42
C HIS A 798 8.07 -0.48 44.44
N ALA A 799 7.95 -1.81 44.37
CA ALA A 799 6.67 -2.51 44.41
C ALA A 799 6.35 -3.06 45.80
N ASN A 800 5.21 -2.65 46.36
CA ASN A 800 4.65 -3.18 47.61
C ASN A 800 3.24 -3.72 47.35
N VAL A 801 3.14 -5.02 47.05
CA VAL A 801 1.92 -5.65 46.51
C VAL A 801 1.69 -7.03 47.13
N ASP A 802 0.47 -7.42 47.46
CA ASP A 802 0.25 -8.73 48.13
C ASP A 802 0.55 -9.91 47.18
N ASP A 803 0.00 -9.85 45.96
CA ASP A 803 0.21 -10.75 44.82
C ASP A 803 0.87 -9.99 43.64
N LEU A 804 1.94 -10.55 43.06
CA LEU A 804 2.61 -10.00 41.86
C LEU A 804 2.72 -11.03 40.74
N ASN A 805 2.33 -10.61 39.54
CA ASN A 805 2.34 -11.41 38.32
C ASN A 805 2.97 -10.62 37.16
N ILE A 806 4.12 -11.10 36.67
CA ILE A 806 4.82 -10.54 35.52
C ILE A 806 4.80 -11.60 34.41
N ARG A 807 4.12 -11.32 33.29
CA ARG A 807 4.04 -12.25 32.15
C ARG A 807 4.37 -11.56 30.85
N SER A 808 5.28 -12.15 30.10
CA SER A 808 5.54 -11.82 28.70
C SER A 808 5.25 -13.04 27.84
N HIS A 809 4.40 -12.91 26.83
CA HIS A 809 4.11 -13.95 25.87
C HIS A 809 4.24 -13.42 24.45
N SER A 810 4.89 -14.20 23.58
CA SER A 810 5.06 -13.80 22.19
C SER A 810 4.89 -14.98 21.25
N THR A 811 3.89 -14.92 20.38
CA THR A 811 3.61 -15.93 19.35
C THR A 811 3.85 -15.34 17.97
N LEU A 812 4.71 -16.00 17.18
CA LEU A 812 4.92 -15.68 15.77
C LEU A 812 4.39 -16.82 14.89
N ASN A 813 3.44 -16.53 14.03
CA ASN A 813 2.95 -17.42 12.98
C ASN A 813 3.44 -16.91 11.62
N SER A 814 4.38 -17.61 10.99
CA SER A 814 4.92 -17.25 9.68
C SER A 814 4.61 -18.33 8.65
N SER A 815 4.00 -17.94 7.54
CA SER A 815 3.81 -18.81 6.38
C SER A 815 4.34 -18.16 5.10
N SER A 816 5.14 -18.92 4.36
CA SER A 816 5.70 -18.52 3.07
C SER A 816 5.45 -19.58 2.00
N ASN A 817 5.04 -19.14 0.80
CA ASN A 817 4.90 -19.96 -0.39
C ASN A 817 5.57 -19.28 -1.59
N ALA A 818 6.60 -19.88 -2.15
CA ALA A 818 7.28 -19.40 -3.37
C ALA A 818 7.13 -20.44 -4.49
N GLY A 819 6.36 -20.07 -5.53
CA GLY A 819 6.08 -20.90 -6.70
C GLY A 819 6.76 -20.37 -7.96
N ALA A 820 7.35 -21.22 -8.80
CA ALA A 820 7.85 -20.81 -10.12
C ALA A 820 7.52 -21.86 -11.18
N SER A 821 6.89 -21.46 -12.27
CA SER A 821 6.49 -22.34 -13.36
C SER A 821 6.93 -21.82 -14.72
N ALA A 822 7.83 -22.56 -15.38
CA ALA A 822 8.25 -22.30 -16.76
C ALA A 822 7.79 -23.43 -17.68
N ALA A 823 7.25 -23.08 -18.84
CA ALA A 823 6.80 -24.03 -19.84
C ALA A 823 7.18 -23.56 -21.26
N ILE A 824 7.80 -24.42 -22.06
CA ILE A 824 7.96 -24.17 -23.51
C ILE A 824 7.20 -25.22 -24.33
N SER A 825 6.54 -24.82 -25.42
CA SER A 825 5.82 -25.77 -26.29
C SER A 825 6.75 -26.54 -27.24
N HIS A 826 7.84 -25.89 -27.65
CA HIS A 826 8.96 -26.44 -28.41
C HIS A 826 10.17 -25.56 -28.03
N GLY A 827 11.40 -26.09 -28.05
CA GLY A 827 12.61 -25.28 -27.87
C GLY A 827 13.66 -25.89 -26.95
N PHE A 828 14.63 -25.07 -26.53
CA PHE A 828 15.88 -25.54 -25.92
C PHE A 828 16.06 -25.21 -24.43
N LEU A 829 15.30 -24.27 -23.85
CA LEU A 829 15.47 -23.87 -22.45
C LEU A 829 14.18 -23.42 -21.76
N SER A 830 13.88 -24.08 -20.65
CA SER A 830 12.81 -23.74 -19.70
C SER A 830 13.38 -23.76 -18.29
N VAL A 831 13.23 -22.68 -17.52
CA VAL A 831 13.78 -22.56 -16.15
C VAL A 831 12.74 -21.97 -15.22
N GLY A 832 12.22 -22.77 -14.29
CA GLY A 832 11.50 -22.29 -13.11
C GLY A 832 12.44 -22.30 -11.92
N ALA A 833 12.56 -21.17 -11.21
CA ALA A 833 13.37 -21.04 -10.00
C ALA A 833 12.58 -20.27 -8.93
N ALA A 834 12.38 -20.91 -7.78
CA ALA A 834 11.73 -20.31 -6.62
C ALA A 834 12.69 -20.29 -5.43
N LEU A 835 12.60 -19.27 -4.59
CA LEU A 835 13.42 -19.11 -3.39
C LEU A 835 12.59 -18.49 -2.27
N ASP A 836 12.81 -18.96 -1.04
CA ASP A 836 12.32 -18.32 0.17
C ASP A 836 13.51 -18.03 1.09
N LEU A 837 13.51 -16.85 1.70
CA LEU A 837 14.56 -16.32 2.55
C LEU A 837 13.92 -15.62 3.75
N GLY A 838 14.44 -15.87 4.96
CA GLY A 838 13.91 -15.22 6.15
C GLY A 838 14.92 -15.04 7.26
N SER A 839 14.80 -13.92 7.96
CA SER A 839 15.28 -13.75 9.33
C SER A 839 14.05 -13.56 10.22
N LEU A 840 13.79 -14.50 11.12
CA LEU A 840 12.67 -14.48 12.05
C LEU A 840 13.23 -14.49 13.47
N GLY A 841 12.91 -13.47 14.25
CA GLY A 841 13.27 -13.35 15.65
C GLY A 841 12.02 -13.09 16.49
N ASN A 842 11.75 -13.99 17.43
CA ASN A 842 10.69 -13.85 18.41
C ASN A 842 11.28 -13.92 19.83
N ALA A 843 11.02 -12.92 20.66
CA ALA A 843 11.54 -12.84 22.03
C ALA A 843 10.42 -12.49 23.03
N ALA A 844 10.47 -13.12 24.19
CA ALA A 844 9.63 -12.80 25.35
C ALA A 844 10.55 -12.64 26.58
N HIS A 845 10.48 -11.50 27.26
CA HIS A 845 11.30 -11.19 28.43
C HIS A 845 10.42 -10.83 29.63
N ALA A 846 10.60 -11.52 30.76
CA ALA A 846 9.95 -11.17 32.03
C ALA A 846 10.97 -11.12 33.16
N TYR A 847 11.07 -9.99 33.87
CA TYR A 847 12.13 -9.78 34.87
C TYR A 847 11.80 -8.74 35.96
N VAL A 848 12.72 -8.66 36.94
CA VAL A 848 12.81 -7.58 37.94
C VAL A 848 14.17 -6.90 37.74
N GLY A 849 14.17 -5.57 37.60
CA GLY A 849 15.31 -4.76 37.20
C GLY A 849 16.36 -4.51 38.28
N ASN A 850 17.39 -3.74 37.92
CA ASN A 850 18.46 -3.32 38.81
C ASN A 850 17.94 -2.32 39.84
N GLU A 851 18.36 -2.48 41.10
CA GLU A 851 17.95 -1.63 42.23
C GLU A 851 16.44 -1.61 42.54
N ALA A 852 15.62 -2.36 41.78
CA ALA A 852 14.22 -2.57 42.06
C ALA A 852 14.03 -3.32 43.39
N SER A 853 12.99 -2.96 44.13
CA SER A 853 12.63 -3.65 45.37
C SER A 853 11.18 -4.11 45.33
N VAL A 854 10.97 -5.41 45.46
CA VAL A 854 9.64 -6.03 45.51
C VAL A 854 9.38 -6.57 46.92
N THR A 855 8.27 -6.17 47.51
CA THR A 855 7.75 -6.67 48.80
C THR A 855 6.39 -7.30 48.56
N THR A 856 6.26 -8.59 48.87
CA THR A 856 4.99 -9.35 48.72
C THR A 856 4.67 -10.24 49.91
N GLU A 857 3.38 -10.55 50.09
CA GLU A 857 2.93 -11.60 51.03
C GLU A 857 2.94 -13.00 50.39
N THR A 858 2.82 -13.09 49.06
CA THR A 858 2.79 -14.35 48.29
C THR A 858 4.01 -14.51 47.36
N PRO A 859 4.22 -15.66 46.70
CA PRO A 859 5.30 -15.83 45.74
C PRO A 859 5.11 -14.97 44.48
N VAL A 860 6.13 -14.18 44.13
CA VAL A 860 6.19 -13.46 42.85
C VAL A 860 6.22 -14.46 41.69
N ASN A 861 5.29 -14.31 40.73
CA ASN A 861 5.23 -15.13 39.53
C ASN A 861 5.83 -14.36 38.35
N ILE A 862 6.86 -14.92 37.72
CA ILE A 862 7.53 -14.35 36.53
C ILE A 862 7.55 -15.43 35.45
N HIS A 863 6.94 -15.15 34.29
CA HIS A 863 6.73 -16.10 33.20
C HIS A 863 7.08 -15.42 31.86
N ALA A 864 7.91 -16.07 31.04
CA ALA A 864 8.26 -15.59 29.71
C ALA A 864 8.25 -16.76 28.72
N ASP A 865 7.43 -16.68 27.68
CA ASP A 865 7.17 -17.81 26.77
C ASP A 865 7.03 -17.34 25.33
N THR A 866 7.90 -17.88 24.47
CA THR A 866 7.86 -17.70 23.01
C THR A 866 7.25 -18.93 22.34
N ASN A 867 6.39 -18.72 21.34
CA ASN A 867 5.91 -19.76 20.45
C ASN A 867 6.16 -19.37 18.99
N GLU A 868 6.61 -20.31 18.16
CA GLU A 868 6.98 -20.06 16.76
C GLU A 868 6.38 -21.16 15.88
N ASN A 869 5.47 -20.79 14.98
CA ASN A 869 4.90 -21.67 13.97
C ASN A 869 5.38 -21.19 12.60
N ILE A 870 6.36 -21.88 12.01
CA ILE A 870 6.98 -21.49 10.73
C ILE A 870 6.68 -22.56 9.68
N VAL A 871 5.97 -22.18 8.62
CA VAL A 871 5.67 -22.99 7.43
C VAL A 871 6.33 -22.33 6.22
N SER A 872 7.18 -23.06 5.51
CA SER A 872 7.88 -22.55 4.32
C SER A 872 7.81 -23.59 3.20
N VAL A 873 7.19 -23.23 2.08
CA VAL A 873 7.10 -24.09 0.89
C VAL A 873 7.68 -23.38 -0.31
N VAL A 874 8.62 -24.06 -0.98
CA VAL A 874 9.26 -23.60 -2.21
C VAL A 874 9.07 -24.67 -3.28
N ALA A 875 8.43 -24.31 -4.38
CA ALA A 875 8.13 -25.22 -5.48
C ALA A 875 8.50 -24.60 -6.82
N SER A 876 9.27 -25.33 -7.63
CA SER A 876 9.61 -24.92 -8.99
C SER A 876 9.34 -26.03 -9.99
N MET A 877 8.76 -25.69 -11.13
CA MET A 877 8.51 -26.57 -12.25
C MET A 877 9.06 -25.96 -13.54
N ALA A 878 9.78 -26.77 -14.31
CA ALA A 878 10.17 -26.45 -15.67
C ALA A 878 9.71 -27.59 -16.58
N SER A 879 8.95 -27.26 -17.62
CA SER A 879 8.58 -28.20 -18.69
C SER A 879 9.06 -27.70 -20.04
N ALA A 880 9.44 -28.63 -20.89
CA ALA A 880 9.72 -28.41 -22.30
C ALA A 880 8.91 -29.42 -23.12
N GLY A 881 8.24 -28.93 -24.15
CA GLY A 881 7.42 -29.71 -25.06
C GLY A 881 8.27 -30.41 -26.12
N GLU A 882 7.73 -31.53 -26.57
CA GLU A 882 8.44 -32.49 -27.42
C GLU A 882 8.86 -31.88 -28.77
N GLY A 883 10.03 -32.30 -29.25
CA GLY A 883 10.55 -31.90 -30.55
C GLY A 883 9.66 -32.43 -31.69
N PRO A 884 9.76 -31.86 -32.90
CA PRO A 884 9.12 -32.46 -34.07
C PRO A 884 9.76 -33.83 -34.36
N GLN A 885 9.04 -34.90 -34.02
CA GLN A 885 9.49 -36.29 -34.19
C GLN A 885 9.92 -36.58 -35.64
N ASN A 886 11.09 -37.22 -35.79
CA ASN A 886 11.54 -37.78 -37.06
C ASN A 886 10.56 -38.85 -37.56
N ARG A 887 10.23 -38.86 -38.86
CA ARG A 887 9.17 -39.74 -39.41
C ARG A 887 9.56 -40.48 -40.68
N LEU A 888 9.43 -41.81 -40.62
CA LEU A 888 9.60 -42.72 -41.75
C LEU A 888 8.30 -42.85 -42.54
N TYR A 889 8.35 -42.52 -43.83
CA TYR A 889 7.24 -42.76 -44.77
C TYR A 889 7.60 -43.93 -45.68
N ARG A 890 7.20 -45.15 -45.29
CA ARG A 890 7.54 -46.39 -46.02
C ARG A 890 6.83 -46.46 -47.39
N ASN A 891 7.60 -46.64 -48.46
CA ASN A 891 7.08 -46.75 -49.82
C ASN A 891 6.16 -47.98 -49.95
N ASN A 892 4.90 -47.77 -50.33
CA ASN A 892 3.88 -48.82 -50.46
C ASN A 892 4.02 -49.72 -51.71
N GLY A 893 5.03 -49.50 -52.56
CA GLY A 893 5.32 -50.28 -53.76
C GLY A 893 4.36 -50.07 -54.93
N THR A 894 3.42 -49.12 -54.84
CA THR A 894 2.46 -48.82 -55.92
C THR A 894 2.96 -47.69 -56.84
N SER A 895 2.21 -47.40 -57.91
CA SER A 895 2.45 -46.23 -58.77
C SER A 895 2.21 -44.87 -58.07
N GLY A 896 1.60 -44.88 -56.88
CA GLY A 896 1.56 -43.75 -55.96
C GLY A 896 2.30 -44.12 -54.67
N PRO A 897 3.64 -44.15 -54.66
CA PRO A 897 4.45 -44.83 -53.64
C PRO A 897 4.23 -44.35 -52.20
N LEU A 898 3.78 -43.10 -52.02
CA LEU A 898 3.46 -42.49 -50.71
C LEU A 898 1.96 -42.16 -50.55
N SER A 899 1.12 -42.56 -51.51
CA SER A 899 -0.32 -42.27 -51.49
C SER A 899 -1.02 -43.05 -50.38
N GLY A 900 -1.50 -42.35 -49.35
CA GLY A 900 -2.17 -42.95 -48.19
C GLY A 900 -1.22 -43.65 -47.21
N VAL A 901 0.09 -43.42 -47.33
CA VAL A 901 1.09 -43.88 -46.36
C VAL A 901 1.06 -42.95 -45.15
N ALA A 902 0.86 -43.51 -43.96
CA ALA A 902 1.08 -42.79 -42.71
C ALA A 902 2.58 -42.77 -42.38
N GLY A 903 3.06 -41.70 -41.76
CA GLY A 903 4.41 -41.66 -41.22
C GLY A 903 4.48 -42.43 -39.91
N GLU A 904 5.48 -43.29 -39.77
CA GLU A 904 5.85 -43.94 -38.51
C GLU A 904 6.92 -43.08 -37.82
N ASN A 905 6.88 -42.92 -36.50
CA ASN A 905 7.91 -42.16 -35.80
C ASN A 905 9.21 -42.98 -35.70
N ILE A 906 10.35 -42.31 -35.85
CA ILE A 906 11.70 -42.89 -35.73
C ILE A 906 12.30 -42.41 -34.40
N GLY A 907 12.58 -43.35 -33.50
CA GLY A 907 13.01 -43.02 -32.14
C GLY A 907 11.91 -42.33 -31.30
N GLY A 908 12.24 -42.05 -30.04
CA GLY A 908 11.32 -41.41 -29.07
C GLY A 908 11.85 -40.08 -28.53
N ASP A 909 12.76 -39.41 -29.23
CA ASP A 909 13.65 -38.40 -28.63
C ASP A 909 13.51 -37.00 -29.23
N ASP A 910 13.65 -36.00 -28.36
CA ASP A 910 13.30 -34.59 -28.60
C ASP A 910 14.43 -33.74 -29.20
N THR A 911 14.89 -34.06 -30.42
CA THR A 911 15.95 -33.28 -31.07
C THR A 911 15.47 -32.39 -32.22
N ILE A 912 15.98 -31.15 -32.27
CA ILE A 912 15.86 -30.23 -33.40
C ILE A 912 16.79 -30.73 -34.51
N THR A 913 16.33 -31.77 -35.22
CA THR A 913 17.05 -32.39 -36.33
C THR A 913 17.14 -31.43 -37.51
N THR A 914 18.34 -30.94 -37.81
CA THR A 914 18.65 -30.07 -38.96
C THR A 914 19.22 -30.83 -40.15
N SER A 915 19.80 -32.00 -39.91
CA SER A 915 20.42 -32.86 -40.93
C SER A 915 20.18 -34.32 -40.61
N MET A 916 20.13 -35.17 -41.63
CA MET A 916 20.01 -36.62 -41.50
C MET A 916 20.94 -37.30 -42.50
N ALA A 917 21.63 -38.35 -42.06
CA ALA A 917 22.39 -39.27 -42.88
C ALA A 917 21.92 -40.71 -42.61
N LEU A 918 21.90 -41.55 -43.65
CA LEU A 918 21.64 -42.99 -43.51
C LEU A 918 22.90 -43.75 -43.87
N GLY A 919 23.23 -44.78 -43.10
CA GLY A 919 24.40 -45.63 -43.27
C GLY A 919 24.29 -46.85 -42.36
N ASP A 920 25.02 -47.91 -42.69
CA ASP A 920 25.20 -49.11 -41.89
C ASP A 920 26.26 -48.78 -40.82
N ILE A 921 25.86 -48.58 -39.55
CA ILE A 921 26.74 -48.12 -38.46
C ILE A 921 27.08 -49.22 -37.44
N ASP A 922 26.39 -50.35 -37.46
CA ASP A 922 26.71 -51.52 -36.62
C ASP A 922 27.21 -52.75 -37.42
N GLY A 923 27.29 -52.61 -38.75
CA GLY A 923 27.85 -53.62 -39.65
C GLY A 923 26.93 -54.81 -39.93
N ASP A 924 25.64 -54.72 -39.57
CA ASP A 924 24.68 -55.82 -39.78
C ASP A 924 24.20 -55.95 -41.24
N GLY A 925 24.32 -54.86 -42.02
CA GLY A 925 24.00 -54.79 -43.45
C GLY A 925 22.69 -54.06 -43.80
N ASP A 926 21.92 -53.61 -42.81
CA ASP A 926 20.77 -52.73 -42.99
C ASP A 926 21.18 -51.24 -42.86
N LEU A 927 20.22 -50.30 -42.98
CA LEU A 927 20.52 -48.86 -42.92
C LEU A 927 19.97 -48.21 -41.65
N ASP A 928 20.88 -47.64 -40.89
CA ASP A 928 20.65 -46.88 -39.67
C ASP A 928 20.51 -45.38 -39.95
N LEU A 929 20.11 -44.61 -38.94
CA LEU A 929 19.93 -43.16 -39.04
C LEU A 929 20.88 -42.43 -38.08
N VAL A 930 21.60 -41.45 -38.61
CA VAL A 930 22.36 -40.48 -37.82
C VAL A 930 21.82 -39.08 -38.10
N THR A 931 21.54 -38.33 -37.03
CA THR A 931 20.92 -37.00 -37.08
C THR A 931 21.87 -35.92 -36.56
N GLY A 932 21.94 -34.82 -37.30
CA GLY A 932 22.57 -33.59 -36.87
C GLY A 932 21.54 -32.72 -36.15
N SER A 933 21.87 -32.28 -34.93
CA SER A 933 21.00 -31.54 -34.02
C SER A 933 21.48 -30.10 -33.82
N PHE A 934 20.56 -29.16 -33.64
CA PHE A 934 20.90 -27.75 -33.42
C PHE A 934 20.82 -27.36 -31.94
N GLY A 935 21.99 -27.25 -31.28
CA GLY A 935 22.07 -26.89 -29.86
C GLY A 935 21.77 -28.05 -28.90
N GLN A 936 21.75 -29.27 -29.43
CA GLN A 936 21.54 -30.54 -28.72
C GLN A 936 22.54 -31.57 -29.29
N PHE A 937 22.77 -32.69 -28.61
CA PHE A 937 23.68 -33.70 -29.13
C PHE A 937 23.15 -34.31 -30.43
N ASN A 938 24.07 -34.61 -31.35
CA ASN A 938 23.77 -35.40 -32.54
C ASN A 938 23.40 -36.83 -32.08
N ARG A 939 22.52 -37.53 -32.82
CA ARG A 939 21.99 -38.84 -32.39
C ARG A 939 22.25 -39.92 -33.43
N SER A 940 22.58 -41.13 -32.99
CA SER A 940 22.50 -42.36 -33.80
C SER A 940 21.27 -43.19 -33.42
N TYR A 941 20.70 -43.90 -34.39
CA TYR A 941 19.54 -44.77 -34.24
C TYR A 941 19.77 -46.05 -35.05
N VAL A 942 20.01 -47.18 -34.37
CA VAL A 942 20.20 -48.50 -35.02
C VAL A 942 18.86 -49.08 -35.45
N ASN A 943 18.82 -49.79 -36.57
CA ASN A 943 17.64 -50.34 -37.22
C ASN A 943 17.65 -51.87 -37.23
N ASP A 944 16.60 -52.52 -36.71
CA ASP A 944 16.49 -53.99 -36.57
C ASP A 944 16.30 -54.79 -37.88
N GLY A 945 16.64 -54.21 -39.03
CA GLY A 945 16.41 -54.75 -40.37
C GLY A 945 14.93 -54.82 -40.80
N SER A 946 13.97 -54.58 -39.91
CA SER A 946 12.54 -54.44 -40.27
C SER A 946 12.18 -52.99 -40.66
N GLY A 947 13.14 -52.07 -40.57
CA GLY A 947 12.93 -50.64 -40.67
C GLY A 947 12.43 -50.03 -39.35
N SER A 948 12.57 -50.74 -38.23
CA SER A 948 12.17 -50.30 -36.89
C SER A 948 13.44 -49.92 -36.14
N PHE A 949 13.50 -48.65 -35.73
CA PHE A 949 14.69 -48.10 -35.09
C PHE A 949 14.59 -48.21 -33.57
N GLU A 950 15.73 -48.47 -32.92
CA GLU A 950 15.85 -48.41 -31.47
C GLU A 950 15.71 -46.96 -30.93
N ALA A 951 15.78 -46.79 -29.62
CA ALA A 951 15.91 -45.46 -29.03
C ALA A 951 17.26 -44.84 -29.48
N GLY A 952 17.32 -43.52 -29.62
CA GLY A 952 18.57 -42.90 -30.06
C GLY A 952 19.65 -42.96 -28.98
N HIS A 953 20.91 -42.88 -29.40
CA HIS A 953 22.06 -42.68 -28.53
C HIS A 953 22.68 -41.30 -28.80
N ASP A 954 23.12 -40.59 -27.74
CA ASP A 954 23.80 -39.30 -27.88
C ASP A 954 25.25 -39.50 -28.31
N MET A 955 25.58 -39.03 -29.51
CA MET A 955 26.93 -39.15 -30.06
C MET A 955 27.93 -38.39 -29.19
N GLY A 956 28.86 -39.12 -28.59
CA GLY A 956 29.95 -38.56 -27.79
C GLY A 956 29.56 -38.03 -26.41
N SER A 957 28.35 -38.26 -25.90
CA SER A 957 27.96 -37.77 -24.57
C SER A 957 28.69 -38.49 -23.42
N LEU A 958 28.92 -37.76 -22.34
CA LEU A 958 29.54 -38.33 -21.13
C LEU A 958 28.54 -39.06 -20.21
N PHE A 959 27.22 -39.00 -20.47
CA PHE A 959 26.22 -39.56 -19.55
C PHE A 959 26.22 -41.10 -19.54
N GLU A 960 26.44 -41.76 -20.67
CA GLU A 960 26.64 -43.22 -20.68
C GLU A 960 28.00 -43.63 -20.07
N GLN A 961 29.04 -42.79 -20.18
CA GLN A 961 30.35 -43.05 -19.57
C GLN A 961 30.46 -42.63 -18.08
N ALA A 962 29.43 -42.01 -17.51
CA ALA A 962 29.44 -41.44 -16.15
C ALA A 962 29.65 -42.48 -15.02
N GLY A 963 29.62 -43.78 -15.33
CA GLY A 963 30.06 -44.85 -14.42
C GLY A 963 31.55 -44.82 -14.06
N ARG A 964 32.36 -43.94 -14.68
CA ARG A 964 33.81 -43.80 -14.46
C ARG A 964 34.21 -42.39 -14.03
N PHE A 965 33.85 -42.02 -12.80
CA PHE A 965 33.96 -40.67 -12.22
C PHE A 965 35.39 -40.07 -12.03
N PHE A 966 36.43 -40.61 -12.69
CA PHE A 966 37.80 -40.11 -12.64
C PHE A 966 38.53 -40.35 -13.97
N ALA A 967 38.11 -39.68 -15.04
CA ALA A 967 38.96 -39.48 -16.22
C ALA A 967 39.97 -38.35 -15.92
N THR A 968 41.25 -38.56 -16.22
CA THR A 968 42.33 -37.60 -15.92
C THR A 968 42.44 -36.45 -16.92
N ASP A 969 41.82 -36.60 -18.08
CA ASP A 969 41.89 -35.67 -19.21
C ASP A 969 40.45 -35.29 -19.57
N PHE A 970 39.94 -34.22 -18.93
CA PHE A 970 38.59 -33.69 -19.11
C PHE A 970 38.61 -32.47 -20.04
N ASP A 971 37.91 -32.55 -21.17
CA ASP A 971 37.63 -31.39 -22.02
C ASP A 971 36.23 -30.81 -21.71
N PRO A 972 36.12 -29.58 -21.19
CA PRO A 972 34.84 -28.91 -20.97
C PRO A 972 34.02 -28.73 -22.26
N GLN A 973 34.64 -28.70 -23.44
CA GLN A 973 33.96 -28.52 -24.73
C GLN A 973 33.12 -29.74 -25.15
N SER A 974 33.25 -30.87 -24.45
CA SER A 974 32.43 -32.07 -24.65
C SER A 974 31.10 -32.05 -23.88
N LEU A 975 30.89 -31.08 -22.99
CA LEU A 975 29.62 -30.87 -22.28
C LEU A 975 28.67 -29.90 -23.01
N ILE A 976 29.16 -29.22 -24.05
CA ILE A 976 28.42 -28.18 -24.77
C ILE A 976 27.97 -28.76 -26.12
N PRO A 977 26.67 -28.91 -26.38
CA PRO A 977 26.19 -29.36 -27.68
C PRO A 977 26.52 -28.39 -28.81
N ASP A 978 26.66 -28.92 -30.02
CA ASP A 978 26.96 -28.13 -31.20
C ASP A 978 25.70 -27.62 -31.92
N LEU A 979 25.84 -26.53 -32.67
CA LEU A 979 24.86 -26.03 -33.63
C LEU A 979 25.05 -26.74 -34.98
N THR A 980 24.87 -28.06 -35.02
CA THR A 980 25.04 -28.85 -36.24
C THR A 980 24.03 -28.40 -37.31
N LEU A 981 24.50 -28.22 -38.55
CA LEU A 981 23.67 -27.93 -39.72
C LEU A 981 23.82 -28.97 -40.84
N ALA A 982 24.86 -29.79 -40.78
CA ALA A 982 25.10 -30.87 -41.73
C ALA A 982 25.75 -32.04 -41.00
N ILE A 983 25.35 -33.26 -41.31
CA ILE A 983 26.04 -34.48 -40.88
C ILE A 983 26.28 -35.39 -42.08
N ALA A 984 27.44 -36.04 -42.13
CA ALA A 984 27.82 -36.96 -43.18
C ALA A 984 28.51 -38.19 -42.58
N LEU A 985 28.20 -39.37 -43.12
CA LEU A 985 28.81 -40.64 -42.71
C LEU A 985 29.88 -41.08 -43.71
N ALA A 986 31.04 -41.49 -43.19
CA ALA A 986 32.15 -42.08 -43.94
C ALA A 986 33.13 -42.73 -42.98
N ASP A 987 33.59 -43.95 -43.27
CA ASP A 987 34.82 -44.52 -42.73
C ASP A 987 36.00 -43.57 -43.03
N VAL A 988 36.60 -42.96 -42.00
CA VAL A 988 37.73 -42.02 -42.16
C VAL A 988 39.09 -42.56 -41.72
N ASP A 989 39.15 -43.63 -40.92
CA ASP A 989 40.41 -44.21 -40.45
C ASP A 989 40.77 -45.57 -41.09
N ASN A 990 39.84 -46.14 -41.88
CA ASN A 990 39.93 -47.39 -42.62
C ASN A 990 39.93 -48.63 -41.70
N ASP A 991 39.18 -48.63 -40.59
CA ASP A 991 38.86 -49.84 -39.82
C ASP A 991 37.73 -50.67 -40.47
N GLY A 992 36.76 -50.00 -41.09
CA GLY A 992 35.64 -50.58 -41.82
C GLY A 992 34.26 -50.04 -41.41
N ASP A 993 34.19 -49.26 -40.33
CA ASP A 993 32.95 -48.81 -39.71
C ASP A 993 32.66 -47.34 -40.10
N LEU A 994 31.38 -46.93 -40.13
CA LEU A 994 31.01 -45.58 -40.60
C LEU A 994 31.12 -44.51 -39.50
N ASP A 995 32.18 -43.69 -39.56
CA ASP A 995 32.32 -42.48 -38.73
C ASP A 995 31.39 -41.34 -39.16
N ALA A 996 31.19 -40.35 -38.29
CA ALA A 996 30.32 -39.20 -38.54
C ALA A 996 31.05 -37.84 -38.47
N ILE A 997 30.88 -37.03 -39.51
CA ILE A 997 31.40 -35.67 -39.60
C ILE A 997 30.24 -34.66 -39.44
N ALA A 998 30.28 -33.84 -38.40
CA ALA A 998 29.35 -32.77 -38.13
C ALA A 998 29.89 -31.40 -38.59
N GLY A 999 29.10 -30.72 -39.43
CA GLY A 999 29.33 -29.35 -39.88
C GLY A 999 28.54 -28.35 -39.02
N ASN A 1000 29.24 -27.49 -38.29
CA ASN A 1000 28.67 -26.70 -37.20
C ASN A 1000 28.59 -25.19 -37.53
N LEU A 1001 27.53 -24.52 -37.06
CA LEU A 1001 27.33 -23.09 -37.29
C LEU A 1001 28.11 -22.24 -36.28
N GLY A 1002 29.21 -21.62 -36.74
CA GLY A 1002 30.00 -20.69 -35.91
C GLY A 1002 30.87 -21.35 -34.84
N GLN A 1003 30.72 -22.66 -34.62
CA GLN A 1003 31.65 -23.52 -33.90
C GLN A 1003 32.54 -24.27 -34.90
N ALA A 1004 33.59 -24.93 -34.41
CA ALA A 1004 34.40 -25.81 -35.25
C ALA A 1004 33.61 -27.09 -35.60
N ASN A 1005 33.89 -27.66 -36.77
CA ASN A 1005 33.32 -28.94 -37.21
C ASN A 1005 33.90 -30.08 -36.35
N ARG A 1006 33.16 -31.17 -36.17
CA ARG A 1006 33.62 -32.34 -35.38
C ARG A 1006 33.61 -33.63 -36.17
N LEU A 1007 34.54 -34.53 -35.84
CA LEU A 1007 34.58 -35.93 -36.24
C LEU A 1007 34.25 -36.79 -35.02
N PHE A 1008 33.20 -37.60 -35.12
CA PHE A 1008 32.84 -38.61 -34.13
C PHE A 1008 33.22 -39.97 -34.71
N LEU A 1009 34.16 -40.65 -34.06
CA LEU A 1009 34.54 -42.01 -34.47
C LEU A 1009 33.52 -43.02 -33.97
N ASN A 1010 33.18 -44.01 -34.78
CA ASN A 1010 32.30 -45.11 -34.42
C ASN A 1010 33.11 -46.27 -33.79
N ASP A 1011 32.47 -47.21 -33.11
CA ASP A 1011 33.12 -48.41 -32.55
C ASP A 1011 32.69 -49.74 -33.20
N GLY A 1012 31.87 -49.65 -34.26
CA GLY A 1012 31.33 -50.79 -35.00
C GLY A 1012 30.09 -51.42 -34.37
N GLU A 1013 29.59 -50.90 -33.24
CA GLU A 1013 28.29 -51.27 -32.63
C GLU A 1013 27.31 -50.07 -32.63
N GLY A 1014 27.52 -49.10 -33.53
CA GLY A 1014 26.71 -47.89 -33.68
C GLY A 1014 26.93 -46.80 -32.61
N GLN A 1015 27.94 -46.97 -31.74
CA GLN A 1015 28.25 -46.07 -30.64
C GLN A 1015 29.38 -45.09 -31.00
N PHE A 1016 29.05 -43.81 -30.98
CA PHE A 1016 29.97 -42.75 -31.38
C PHE A 1016 30.76 -42.17 -30.20
N ALA A 1017 32.09 -42.24 -30.29
CA ALA A 1017 33.02 -41.62 -29.35
C ALA A 1017 32.94 -40.09 -29.35
N THR A 1018 33.52 -39.45 -28.33
CA THR A 1018 33.52 -38.00 -28.16
C THR A 1018 34.13 -37.26 -29.37
N GLY A 1019 33.37 -36.32 -29.93
CA GLY A 1019 33.71 -35.65 -31.18
C GLY A 1019 34.97 -34.79 -31.11
N VAL A 1020 35.93 -35.08 -31.99
CA VAL A 1020 37.22 -34.38 -32.15
C VAL A 1020 37.09 -33.21 -33.11
N THR A 1021 37.63 -32.05 -32.73
CA THR A 1021 37.65 -30.82 -33.53
C THR A 1021 38.41 -30.98 -34.86
N ILE A 1022 37.75 -30.73 -35.98
CA ILE A 1022 38.34 -30.77 -37.32
C ILE A 1022 38.85 -29.37 -37.71
N GLY A 1023 40.15 -29.26 -37.97
CA GLY A 1023 40.76 -28.10 -38.63
C GLY A 1023 41.42 -27.07 -37.71
N ASP A 1024 41.60 -27.36 -36.42
CA ASP A 1024 42.43 -26.51 -35.56
C ASP A 1024 43.93 -26.68 -35.87
N ALA A 1025 44.68 -25.58 -35.77
CA ALA A 1025 46.04 -25.45 -36.30
C ALA A 1025 47.12 -25.81 -35.26
N THR A 1026 46.97 -26.93 -34.56
CA THR A 1026 48.01 -27.52 -33.70
C THR A 1026 48.36 -28.93 -34.13
N VAL A 1027 49.25 -29.02 -35.12
CA VAL A 1027 49.96 -30.27 -35.43
C VAL A 1027 51.02 -30.49 -34.36
N ASP A 1028 50.80 -31.47 -33.46
CA ASP A 1028 51.87 -31.97 -32.60
C ASP A 1028 52.54 -33.18 -33.27
N VAL A 1029 53.67 -32.94 -33.94
CA VAL A 1029 54.49 -34.01 -34.52
C VAL A 1029 55.33 -34.60 -33.40
N SER A 1030 55.04 -35.84 -33.00
CA SER A 1030 55.96 -36.58 -32.13
C SER A 1030 57.27 -36.87 -32.88
N ILE A 1031 58.37 -36.42 -32.31
CA ILE A 1031 59.73 -36.88 -32.62
C ILE A 1031 60.43 -37.12 -31.29
N ASP A 1032 61.03 -38.31 -31.18
CA ASP A 1032 61.83 -38.83 -30.05
C ASP A 1032 63.02 -37.93 -29.66
#